data_AF-A0A9Q9AEZ6-F1
#
_entry.id   AF-A0A9Q9AEZ6-F1
#
_cell.length_a   1.000
_cell.length_b   1.000
_cell.length_c   1.000
_cell.angle_alpha   90.00
_cell.angle_beta   90.00
_cell.angle_gamma   90.00
#
_symmetry.space_group_name_H-M   'P 1'
#
loop_
_entity.id
_entity.type
_entity.pdbx_description
1 polymer ?
#
loop_
_entity_poly.entity_id
_entity_poly.type
_entity_poly.pdbx_seq_one_letter_code
_entity_poly.pdbx_strand_id
1 'polypeptide(L)'
;MAFLIQPHVEMLNLIKSYGSTILLLAIATSVTAAPADAAAELLPCGQAYYYASKYTCYNGTFLCPIIDGEPTLRCGSDCYLPEMYSCSDDDELVYPPEGGMPDFGTACVEEPTTQQLSDPPYENYFYSDCHSSTQVVVTSPLDTSNLTIIGPRLLVAWPSGNSGAVAFFEPSDGGANGSLAIGLSMTGGSQYLHGVYEEPAATSLSNLPMVGVQAIVTLNTSAVLPTAILGSIRNIRDFTEGPSLLYPIIQDAVEYTTMEDGGVMLSRMWLDNITTTRLSFKPLSDQGEVTINNKTLEMAAGSYEFTAKFDYPQLTQLNGSEVLNDKSRGLIESDEARVTSLTFLSYSQKLLAGAWRFLTYFGRDSMIATLLLQSILSEGEGGAIEAVIGAVLERLNRTTGVVCHEETIGDYATYLNIQQKGNASTAPGCTYLMVDTDYFLAPLLENYFLRSEAGHQRREDFMNTKATLDFGNAGLTYGELILINAKAVMDKTAAFAQDGGQIQENLIHLEEDEVVGQWRDSTYGIGGGRIPYDVNSALVPAALRSIAALSNAGWFQEYPTWAELAAQHAQVWEDNTLRFFEVNVPAEEARALVENYTETSGYGFPSRSDLITNDVVYHGLALEGNNDQPLVKVMNTDDCFRLFLTNTTNQPQLTAFLNQTATNVRTPFPVGLLTSVSMVVANPAYGGDAVYTQNFTSNAYHGTVIWSWQLAMMAAGLQRQLQRCTTDVVEPEFCSNEPVHSNVLGAYNDLWDNIEANAANLNSEVWSWIYRDGDFQFEPLGALPPPAGQNPTESNIRQLWSLTFIAVQRDQNLR
;
A
#
# COMPACT_ATOMS: atom_id res chain seq x y z
N MET A 1 10.53 -12.40 6.75
CA MET A 1 9.51 -13.45 6.49
C MET A 1 8.29 -12.72 5.96
N ALA A 2 8.02 -12.78 4.65
CA ALA A 2 6.79 -12.25 4.08
C ALA A 2 5.71 -13.33 4.24
N PHE A 3 4.62 -13.03 4.93
CA PHE A 3 3.69 -14.05 5.42
C PHE A 3 2.64 -14.41 4.37
N LEU A 4 2.79 -15.59 3.78
CA LEU A 4 1.64 -16.36 3.31
C LEU A 4 1.00 -17.06 4.52
N ILE A 5 -0.27 -16.73 4.77
CA ILE A 5 -1.12 -17.49 5.69
C ILE A 5 -1.43 -18.84 5.03
N GLN A 6 -0.77 -19.91 5.50
CA GLN A 6 -1.19 -21.28 5.25
C GLN A 6 -1.89 -21.84 6.50
N PRO A 7 -3.15 -22.32 6.40
CA PRO A 7 -3.84 -22.92 7.54
C PRO A 7 -3.23 -24.29 7.91
N HIS A 8 -3.22 -24.56 9.22
CA HIS A 8 -2.53 -25.70 9.84
C HIS A 8 -2.78 -27.07 9.22
N VAL A 9 -1.71 -27.76 8.85
CA VAL A 9 -1.62 -29.23 8.87
C VAL A 9 -0.33 -29.65 9.57
N GLU A 10 -0.37 -29.77 10.90
CA GLU A 10 0.35 -30.80 11.69
C GLU A 10 0.16 -30.58 13.20
N MET A 11 -0.85 -31.22 13.80
CA MET A 11 -0.89 -31.45 15.26
C MET A 11 -1.61 -32.75 15.59
N LEU A 12 -0.98 -33.89 15.28
CA LEU A 12 -1.53 -35.22 15.59
C LEU A 12 -0.45 -36.26 15.88
N ASN A 13 0.23 -36.12 17.03
CA ASN A 13 0.95 -37.22 17.69
C ASN A 13 1.08 -36.98 19.20
N LEU A 14 1.09 -38.09 19.97
CA LEU A 14 0.78 -38.19 21.42
C LEU A 14 -0.72 -37.89 21.70
N ILE A 15 -1.53 -38.84 22.19
CA ILE A 15 -1.29 -39.83 23.26
C ILE A 15 -1.80 -41.24 22.88
N LYS A 16 -1.13 -42.29 23.38
CA LYS A 16 -1.57 -43.70 23.30
C LYS A 16 -1.89 -44.29 24.68
N SER A 17 -2.67 -45.39 24.69
CA SER A 17 -3.02 -46.28 25.82
C SER A 17 -4.16 -45.76 26.73
N TYR A 18 -5.22 -46.50 27.10
CA TYR A 18 -5.67 -47.91 26.93
C TYR A 18 -7.22 -47.93 26.76
N GLY A 19 -7.93 -48.99 26.34
CA GLY A 19 -7.53 -50.30 25.79
C GLY A 19 -8.63 -51.40 25.93
N SER A 20 -8.76 -52.25 24.89
CA SER A 20 -9.47 -53.58 24.85
C SER A 20 -11.02 -53.66 24.94
N THR A 21 -11.65 -54.30 23.92
CA THR A 21 -12.42 -55.59 23.98
C THR A 21 -13.74 -55.63 23.15
N ILE A 22 -13.76 -56.46 22.08
CA ILE A 22 -14.90 -57.26 21.49
C ILE A 22 -16.23 -56.51 21.21
N LEU A 23 -16.55 -56.15 19.96
CA LEU A 23 -17.14 -56.96 18.86
C LEU A 23 -18.60 -57.43 19.07
N LEU A 24 -19.53 -56.86 18.30
CA LEU A 24 -20.67 -57.59 17.72
C LEU A 24 -21.23 -56.88 16.47
N LEU A 25 -21.42 -57.65 15.38
CA LEU A 25 -21.94 -57.17 14.10
C LEU A 25 -23.45 -56.91 14.18
N ALA A 26 -23.90 -55.82 13.52
CA ALA A 26 -25.25 -55.72 12.96
C ALA A 26 -25.14 -55.11 11.56
N ILE A 27 -25.56 -55.86 10.55
CA ILE A 27 -25.60 -55.42 9.15
C ILE A 27 -26.89 -54.61 8.95
N ALA A 28 -26.76 -53.34 8.58
CA ALA A 28 -27.88 -52.53 8.09
C ALA A 28 -27.39 -51.70 6.89
N THR A 29 -28.04 -51.90 5.75
CA THR A 29 -27.76 -51.17 4.50
C THR A 29 -28.28 -49.74 4.60
N SER A 30 -27.38 -48.76 4.70
CA SER A 30 -27.72 -47.35 4.59
C SER A 30 -27.81 -46.94 3.11
N VAL A 31 -29.04 -46.76 2.62
CA VAL A 31 -29.29 -45.97 1.41
C VAL A 31 -28.93 -44.52 1.73
N THR A 32 -28.01 -43.93 0.98
CA THR A 32 -27.71 -42.50 1.05
C THR A 32 -28.89 -41.72 0.48
N ALA A 33 -29.73 -41.17 1.35
CA ALA A 33 -30.65 -40.12 0.95
C ALA A 33 -29.82 -38.88 0.59
N ALA A 34 -30.04 -38.34 -0.62
CA ALA A 34 -29.55 -37.02 -0.97
C ALA A 34 -30.17 -35.97 -0.01
N PRO A 35 -29.48 -34.85 0.28
CA PRO A 35 -30.13 -33.71 0.92
C PRO A 35 -31.30 -33.26 0.03
N ALA A 36 -32.47 -33.06 0.63
CA ALA A 36 -33.60 -32.52 -0.08
C ALA A 36 -33.34 -31.04 -0.39
N ASP A 37 -33.56 -30.64 -1.65
CA ASP A 37 -33.70 -29.23 -2.01
C ASP A 37 -34.70 -28.56 -1.06
N ALA A 38 -34.28 -27.45 -0.44
CA ALA A 38 -35.24 -26.51 0.13
C ALA A 38 -36.09 -26.00 -1.03
N ALA A 39 -37.39 -26.30 -1.01
CA ALA A 39 -38.28 -26.01 -2.14
C ALA A 39 -38.26 -24.51 -2.46
N ALA A 40 -37.58 -24.16 -3.56
CA ALA A 40 -37.47 -22.78 -4.01
C ALA A 40 -38.86 -22.21 -4.29
N GLU A 41 -39.14 -21.02 -3.77
CA GLU A 41 -40.45 -20.39 -3.93
C GLU A 41 -40.68 -19.98 -5.39
N LEU A 42 -41.82 -20.37 -5.95
CA LEU A 42 -42.21 -20.02 -7.31
C LEU A 42 -42.80 -18.61 -7.34
N LEU A 43 -42.10 -17.68 -7.97
CA LEU A 43 -42.52 -16.28 -8.07
C LEU A 43 -43.39 -16.07 -9.33
N PRO A 44 -44.45 -15.25 -9.27
CA PRO A 44 -45.26 -14.93 -10.45
C PRO A 44 -44.58 -13.91 -11.37
N CYS A 45 -44.74 -14.10 -12.68
CA CYS A 45 -44.41 -13.12 -13.73
C CYS A 45 -45.50 -13.17 -14.80
N GLY A 46 -46.39 -12.17 -14.81
CA GLY A 46 -47.55 -12.12 -15.70
C GLY A 46 -48.54 -13.26 -15.45
N GLN A 47 -48.55 -14.24 -16.36
CA GLN A 47 -49.33 -15.48 -16.24
C GLN A 47 -48.45 -16.72 -16.00
N ALA A 48 -47.13 -16.55 -15.94
CA ALA A 48 -46.17 -17.60 -15.66
C ALA A 48 -45.69 -17.57 -14.20
N TYR A 49 -45.11 -18.67 -13.75
CA TYR A 49 -44.37 -18.75 -12.49
C TYR A 49 -42.95 -19.23 -12.78
N TYR A 50 -41.96 -18.69 -12.07
CA TYR A 50 -40.54 -18.95 -12.30
C TYR A 50 -39.77 -19.13 -10.99
N TYR A 51 -38.61 -19.78 -11.08
CA TYR A 51 -37.62 -19.79 -10.01
C TYR A 51 -36.64 -18.65 -10.23
N ALA A 52 -36.39 -17.83 -9.20
CA ALA A 52 -35.43 -16.72 -9.25
C ALA A 52 -33.98 -17.17 -9.55
N SER A 53 -33.66 -18.46 -9.37
CA SER A 53 -32.37 -19.06 -9.72
C SER A 53 -32.26 -19.51 -11.19
N LYS A 54 -33.29 -19.25 -12.02
CA LYS A 54 -33.35 -19.65 -13.44
C LYS A 54 -33.82 -18.57 -14.39
N TYR A 55 -34.59 -17.58 -13.91
CA TYR A 55 -35.08 -16.48 -14.73
C TYR A 55 -35.18 -15.18 -13.93
N THR A 56 -35.12 -14.05 -14.62
CA THR A 56 -35.41 -12.71 -14.13
C THR A 56 -36.72 -12.20 -14.75
N CYS A 57 -37.62 -11.66 -13.94
CA CYS A 57 -38.89 -11.09 -14.42
C CYS A 57 -38.80 -9.57 -14.61
N TYR A 58 -38.86 -9.13 -15.86
CA TYR A 58 -38.90 -7.72 -16.24
C TYR A 58 -40.34 -7.23 -16.45
N ASN A 59 -40.62 -6.01 -16.00
CA ASN A 59 -41.91 -5.31 -16.15
C ASN A 59 -43.13 -6.17 -15.75
N GLY A 60 -42.93 -7.04 -14.75
CA GLY A 60 -43.95 -7.94 -14.18
C GLY A 60 -44.58 -8.94 -15.16
N THR A 61 -44.07 -9.09 -16.38
CA THR A 61 -44.74 -9.84 -17.47
C THR A 61 -43.80 -10.57 -18.43
N PHE A 62 -42.50 -10.28 -18.42
CA PHE A 62 -41.52 -10.79 -19.38
C PHE A 62 -40.39 -11.53 -18.66
N LEU A 63 -40.06 -12.76 -19.06
CA LEU A 63 -39.05 -13.59 -18.41
C LEU A 63 -37.80 -13.72 -19.28
N CYS A 64 -36.65 -13.35 -18.73
CA CYS A 64 -35.34 -13.61 -19.31
C CYS A 64 -34.60 -14.71 -18.55
N PRO A 65 -33.89 -15.64 -19.22
CA PRO A 65 -33.16 -16.71 -18.55
C PRO A 65 -31.92 -16.19 -17.82
N ILE A 66 -31.54 -16.87 -16.75
CA ILE A 66 -30.20 -16.77 -16.18
C ILE A 66 -29.32 -17.77 -16.93
N ILE A 67 -28.26 -17.30 -17.57
CA ILE A 67 -27.32 -18.09 -18.38
C ILE A 67 -25.99 -18.15 -17.65
N ASP A 68 -25.49 -19.35 -17.39
CA ASP A 68 -24.23 -19.63 -16.67
C ASP A 68 -24.05 -18.97 -15.29
N GLY A 69 -25.14 -18.48 -14.71
CA GLY A 69 -25.17 -17.77 -13.42
C GLY A 69 -25.59 -16.31 -13.56
N GLU A 70 -25.40 -15.73 -14.75
CA GLU A 70 -25.64 -14.33 -15.03
C GLU A 70 -27.07 -14.04 -15.50
N PRO A 71 -27.75 -13.03 -14.92
CA PRO A 71 -29.09 -12.64 -15.34
C PRO A 71 -29.06 -11.85 -16.64
N THR A 72 -29.61 -12.42 -17.72
CA THR A 72 -29.75 -11.67 -18.98
C THR A 72 -30.68 -10.46 -18.82
N LEU A 73 -30.31 -9.34 -19.43
CA LEU A 73 -31.12 -8.12 -19.50
C LEU A 73 -32.13 -8.21 -20.65
N ARG A 74 -33.22 -7.45 -20.56
CA ARG A 74 -34.23 -7.36 -21.62
C ARG A 74 -33.88 -6.24 -22.61
N CYS A 75 -34.05 -6.51 -23.89
CA CYS A 75 -34.14 -5.50 -24.96
C CYS A 75 -35.34 -5.83 -25.85
N GLY A 76 -36.35 -4.96 -25.94
CA GLY A 76 -37.55 -5.22 -26.75
C GLY A 76 -38.24 -6.55 -26.44
N SER A 77 -38.13 -7.50 -27.39
CA SER A 77 -38.64 -8.88 -27.32
C SER A 77 -37.60 -9.94 -26.94
N ASP A 78 -36.36 -9.53 -26.70
CA ASP A 78 -35.20 -10.40 -26.59
C ASP A 78 -34.49 -10.24 -25.23
N CYS A 79 -33.61 -11.19 -24.94
CA CYS A 79 -32.80 -11.22 -23.72
C CYS A 79 -31.33 -11.38 -24.09
N TYR A 80 -30.46 -10.57 -23.47
CA TYR A 80 -29.04 -10.50 -23.82
C TYR A 80 -28.13 -10.49 -22.60
N LEU A 81 -26.90 -10.97 -22.77
CA LEU A 81 -25.81 -10.75 -21.82
C LEU A 81 -25.18 -9.38 -22.13
N PRO A 82 -25.08 -8.44 -21.17
CA PRO A 82 -24.51 -7.10 -21.39
C PRO A 82 -23.06 -7.11 -21.88
N GLU A 83 -22.33 -8.17 -21.59
CA GLU A 83 -20.96 -8.40 -22.05
C GLU A 83 -20.87 -8.64 -23.56
N MET A 84 -21.96 -9.11 -24.19
CA MET A 84 -21.98 -9.45 -25.62
C MET A 84 -22.78 -8.48 -26.49
N TYR A 85 -23.81 -7.82 -25.95
CA TYR A 85 -24.69 -6.93 -26.72
C TYR A 85 -25.12 -5.73 -25.87
N SER A 86 -25.56 -4.64 -26.49
CA SER A 86 -26.36 -3.60 -25.82
C SER A 86 -27.79 -3.59 -26.35
N CYS A 87 -28.65 -2.80 -25.70
CA CYS A 87 -29.95 -2.42 -26.23
C CYS A 87 -29.91 -0.98 -26.74
N SER A 88 -30.36 -0.75 -27.97
CA SER A 88 -30.57 0.59 -28.53
C SER A 88 -31.87 1.23 -28.01
N ASP A 89 -31.99 2.55 -28.17
CA ASP A 89 -33.23 3.30 -27.84
C ASP A 89 -34.48 2.82 -28.60
N ASP A 90 -34.30 2.14 -29.74
CA ASP A 90 -35.37 1.54 -30.57
C ASP A 90 -35.71 0.08 -30.16
N ASP A 91 -35.26 -0.39 -28.98
CA ASP A 91 -35.51 -1.74 -28.43
C ASP A 91 -34.86 -2.89 -29.27
N GLU A 92 -33.88 -2.59 -30.13
CA GLU A 92 -33.09 -3.57 -30.90
C GLU A 92 -31.71 -3.88 -30.28
N LEU A 93 -31.27 -5.14 -30.36
CA LEU A 93 -29.96 -5.60 -29.89
C LEU A 93 -28.82 -5.15 -30.81
N VAL A 94 -27.79 -4.52 -30.24
CA VAL A 94 -26.61 -4.03 -30.96
C VAL A 94 -25.37 -4.86 -30.59
N TYR A 95 -24.55 -5.17 -31.59
CA TYR A 95 -23.25 -5.83 -31.44
C TYR A 95 -22.15 -5.01 -32.15
N PRO A 96 -21.03 -4.66 -31.48
CA PRO A 96 -20.77 -4.79 -30.05
C PRO A 96 -21.68 -3.85 -29.21
N PRO A 97 -21.73 -3.98 -27.88
CA PRO A 97 -22.46 -3.05 -27.02
C PRO A 97 -22.07 -1.58 -27.23
N GLU A 98 -23.08 -0.72 -27.44
CA GLU A 98 -22.94 0.74 -27.42
C GLU A 98 -22.63 1.25 -26.00
N GLY A 99 -21.82 2.31 -25.93
CA GLY A 99 -20.90 2.50 -24.79
C GLY A 99 -19.51 1.92 -25.07
N GLY A 100 -19.10 1.91 -26.35
CA GLY A 100 -17.86 1.30 -26.80
C GLY A 100 -16.63 1.81 -26.06
N MET A 101 -15.60 0.96 -26.03
CA MET A 101 -14.25 1.36 -25.64
C MET A 101 -13.88 2.69 -26.32
N PRO A 102 -13.11 3.57 -25.64
CA PRO A 102 -12.58 4.76 -26.31
C PRO A 102 -11.89 4.35 -27.61
N ASP A 103 -12.02 5.19 -28.63
CA ASP A 103 -11.31 5.04 -29.90
C ASP A 103 -9.81 5.10 -29.60
N PHE A 104 -9.20 3.92 -29.37
CA PHE A 104 -7.76 3.73 -29.25
C PHE A 104 -7.16 3.96 -30.63
N GLY A 105 -7.11 5.23 -31.03
CA GLY A 105 -6.43 5.65 -32.23
C GLY A 105 -5.00 5.14 -32.15
N THR A 106 -4.62 4.30 -33.12
CA THR A 106 -3.33 3.57 -33.21
C THR A 106 -2.04 4.40 -33.03
N ALA A 107 -2.15 5.71 -32.87
CA ALA A 107 -1.07 6.63 -32.49
C ALA A 107 -1.58 7.58 -31.40
N CYS A 108 -0.83 7.68 -30.29
CA CYS A 108 -1.08 8.69 -29.26
C CYS A 108 -0.93 10.10 -29.85
N VAL A 109 -1.81 11.02 -29.40
CA VAL A 109 -1.79 12.42 -29.82
C VAL A 109 -0.70 13.22 -29.07
N GLU A 110 -0.37 12.78 -27.85
CA GLU A 110 0.65 13.39 -27.00
C GLU A 110 1.92 12.53 -26.98
N GLU A 111 3.07 13.19 -26.79
CA GLU A 111 4.36 12.52 -26.60
C GLU A 111 4.39 11.75 -25.26
N PRO A 112 5.08 10.60 -25.20
CA PRO A 112 5.14 9.80 -23.97
C PRO A 112 5.88 10.53 -22.85
N THR A 113 5.31 10.48 -21.64
CA THR A 113 5.99 10.93 -20.43
C THR A 113 7.06 9.91 -20.05
N THR A 114 8.30 10.37 -19.84
CA THR A 114 9.41 9.49 -19.44
C THR A 114 10.24 10.09 -18.31
N GLN A 115 10.81 9.25 -17.46
CA GLN A 115 11.68 9.68 -16.35
C GLN A 115 12.72 8.59 -16.04
N GLN A 116 13.97 8.98 -15.79
CA GLN A 116 15.00 8.10 -15.22
C GLN A 116 15.31 8.54 -13.78
N LEU A 117 15.35 7.58 -12.85
CA LEU A 117 15.78 7.77 -11.45
C LEU A 117 16.84 6.72 -11.10
N SER A 118 17.96 7.16 -10.54
CA SER A 118 19.09 6.31 -10.17
C SER A 118 19.16 6.14 -8.65
N ASP A 119 19.24 4.89 -8.19
CA ASP A 119 19.55 4.50 -6.80
C ASP A 119 20.45 3.24 -6.85
N PRO A 120 21.74 3.38 -7.22
CA PRO A 120 22.61 2.26 -7.55
C PRO A 120 22.70 1.23 -6.40
N PRO A 121 22.50 -0.08 -6.67
CA PRO A 121 22.63 -0.78 -7.95
C PRO A 121 21.42 -0.72 -8.90
N TYR A 122 20.36 0.01 -8.55
CA TYR A 122 19.08 0.04 -9.28
C TYR A 122 18.92 1.30 -10.16
N GLU A 123 18.84 1.11 -11.47
CA GLU A 123 18.43 2.14 -12.43
C GLU A 123 16.95 1.96 -12.78
N ASN A 124 16.14 2.99 -12.53
CA ASN A 124 14.70 2.99 -12.71
C ASN A 124 14.32 3.87 -13.90
N TYR A 125 13.51 3.35 -14.81
CA TYR A 125 13.01 4.05 -15.99
C TYR A 125 11.49 3.96 -16.01
N PHE A 126 10.82 5.10 -16.10
CA PHE A 126 9.37 5.22 -16.16
C PHE A 126 8.95 5.65 -17.56
N TYR A 127 7.86 5.08 -18.05
CA TYR A 127 7.24 5.38 -19.34
C TYR A 127 5.72 5.38 -19.18
N SER A 128 5.05 6.41 -19.68
CA SER A 128 3.59 6.46 -19.79
C SER A 128 3.17 7.10 -21.11
N ASP A 129 2.23 6.46 -21.80
CA ASP A 129 1.52 7.00 -22.97
C ASP A 129 0.02 6.70 -22.88
N CYS A 130 -0.72 6.98 -23.95
CA CYS A 130 -2.16 6.74 -24.02
C CYS A 130 -2.57 5.24 -24.01
N HIS A 131 -1.61 4.32 -24.14
CA HIS A 131 -1.85 2.88 -24.20
C HIS A 131 -1.42 2.16 -22.92
N SER A 132 -0.33 2.58 -22.26
CA SER A 132 0.18 1.91 -21.06
C SER A 132 1.04 2.80 -20.17
N SER A 133 1.16 2.40 -18.90
CA SER A 133 2.18 2.91 -17.97
C SER A 133 3.08 1.76 -17.53
N THR A 134 4.39 1.95 -17.60
CA THR A 134 5.40 0.92 -17.33
C THR A 134 6.57 1.49 -16.53
N GLN A 135 7.03 0.75 -15.53
CA GLN A 135 8.35 0.93 -14.92
C GLN A 135 9.28 -0.20 -15.36
N VAL A 136 10.51 0.14 -15.72
CA VAL A 136 11.61 -0.81 -15.94
C VAL A 136 12.67 -0.57 -14.89
N VAL A 137 13.12 -1.63 -14.21
CA VAL A 137 14.24 -1.59 -13.26
C VAL A 137 15.36 -2.46 -13.78
N VAL A 138 16.53 -1.86 -14.00
CA VAL A 138 17.76 -2.57 -14.33
C VAL A 138 18.65 -2.58 -13.09
N THR A 139 19.01 -3.77 -12.63
CA THR A 139 19.93 -3.92 -11.50
C THR A 139 21.27 -4.39 -12.01
N SER A 140 22.32 -3.59 -11.81
CA SER A 140 23.70 -3.96 -12.12
C SER A 140 24.52 -3.95 -10.84
N PRO A 141 25.16 -5.08 -10.45
CA PRO A 141 26.01 -5.10 -9.26
C PRO A 141 27.12 -4.04 -9.32
N LEU A 142 27.42 -3.44 -8.17
CA LEU A 142 28.55 -2.54 -7.95
C LEU A 142 29.75 -3.34 -7.40
N ASP A 143 30.96 -2.77 -7.50
CA ASP A 143 32.19 -3.34 -6.91
C ASP A 143 32.06 -3.61 -5.38
N THR A 144 31.15 -2.92 -4.70
CA THR A 144 30.85 -3.04 -3.27
C THR A 144 29.60 -3.88 -2.96
N SER A 145 28.83 -4.31 -3.96
CA SER A 145 27.59 -5.05 -3.75
C SER A 145 27.84 -6.41 -3.12
N ASN A 146 26.97 -6.83 -2.19
CA ASN A 146 26.95 -8.23 -1.78
C ASN A 146 26.28 -9.08 -2.87
N LEU A 147 27.08 -9.87 -3.56
CA LEU A 147 26.68 -10.65 -4.74
C LEU A 147 25.87 -11.91 -4.42
N THR A 148 25.60 -12.20 -3.14
CA THR A 148 24.57 -13.17 -2.72
C THR A 148 23.20 -12.52 -2.55
N ILE A 149 23.09 -11.21 -2.74
CA ILE A 149 21.89 -10.38 -2.57
C ILE A 149 21.57 -9.64 -3.87
N ILE A 150 22.58 -8.98 -4.45
CA ILE A 150 22.45 -8.18 -5.67
C ILE A 150 22.98 -8.99 -6.86
N GLY A 151 22.08 -9.39 -7.74
CA GLY A 151 22.41 -10.04 -9.02
C GLY A 151 21.92 -9.19 -10.22
N PRO A 152 22.50 -9.37 -11.41
CA PRO A 152 22.03 -8.72 -12.62
C PRO A 152 20.57 -9.12 -12.95
N ARG A 153 19.65 -8.16 -13.05
CA ARG A 153 18.26 -8.42 -13.47
C ARG A 153 17.67 -7.27 -14.30
N LEU A 154 16.78 -7.62 -15.22
CA LEU A 154 15.87 -6.71 -15.91
C LEU A 154 14.45 -7.00 -15.43
N LEU A 155 13.80 -6.03 -14.79
CA LEU A 155 12.42 -6.12 -14.32
C LEU A 155 11.56 -5.10 -15.08
N VAL A 156 10.36 -5.50 -15.47
CA VAL A 156 9.32 -4.67 -16.08
C VAL A 156 8.05 -4.82 -15.25
N ALA A 157 7.42 -3.71 -14.90
CA ALA A 157 6.25 -3.65 -14.04
C ALA A 157 5.16 -2.74 -14.63
N TRP A 158 3.91 -3.20 -14.54
CA TRP A 158 2.71 -2.52 -15.00
C TRP A 158 1.69 -2.39 -13.84
N PRO A 159 1.10 -1.19 -13.63
CA PRO A 159 0.01 -0.99 -12.67
C PRO A 159 -1.19 -1.89 -12.92
N SER A 160 -1.49 -2.12 -14.20
CA SER A 160 -2.60 -2.91 -14.67
C SER A 160 -2.40 -4.38 -14.28
N GLY A 161 -3.34 -4.90 -13.49
CA GLY A 161 -3.28 -6.27 -12.96
C GLY A 161 -2.20 -6.51 -11.89
N ASN A 162 -1.51 -5.46 -11.40
CA ASN A 162 -0.33 -5.56 -10.53
C ASN A 162 0.67 -6.59 -11.09
N SER A 163 1.10 -6.35 -12.33
CA SER A 163 1.73 -7.35 -13.20
C SER A 163 3.10 -6.94 -13.72
N GLY A 164 3.85 -7.89 -14.27
CA GLY A 164 5.21 -7.66 -14.72
C GLY A 164 5.90 -8.89 -15.32
N ALA A 165 7.15 -8.67 -15.71
CA ALA A 165 8.08 -9.71 -16.11
C ALA A 165 9.46 -9.40 -15.54
N VAL A 166 10.19 -10.41 -15.08
CA VAL A 166 11.60 -10.26 -14.67
C VAL A 166 12.47 -11.32 -15.33
N ALA A 167 13.67 -10.93 -15.72
CA ALA A 167 14.74 -11.78 -16.20
C ALA A 167 15.96 -11.62 -15.29
N PHE A 168 16.44 -12.72 -14.71
CA PHE A 168 17.69 -12.77 -13.96
C PHE A 168 18.82 -13.26 -14.87
N PHE A 169 20.00 -12.65 -14.77
CA PHE A 169 21.15 -12.97 -15.60
C PHE A 169 22.39 -13.31 -14.76
N GLU A 170 23.21 -14.24 -15.25
CA GLU A 170 24.48 -14.66 -14.66
C GLU A 170 25.59 -14.63 -15.72
N PRO A 171 26.87 -14.37 -15.38
CA PRO A 171 27.97 -14.42 -16.34
C PRO A 171 28.20 -15.84 -16.88
N SER A 172 28.18 -16.02 -18.21
CA SER A 172 28.23 -17.36 -18.84
C SER A 172 29.64 -17.98 -18.87
N ASP A 173 30.68 -17.20 -18.64
CA ASP A 173 32.08 -17.60 -18.74
C ASP A 173 32.64 -18.23 -17.45
N GLY A 174 31.82 -18.32 -16.40
CA GLY A 174 32.27 -18.71 -15.06
C GLY A 174 33.17 -17.65 -14.40
N GLY A 175 33.08 -16.40 -14.87
CA GLY A 175 33.67 -15.24 -14.20
C GLY A 175 33.20 -15.09 -12.76
N ALA A 176 33.89 -14.26 -11.98
CA ALA A 176 33.43 -13.94 -10.64
C ALA A 176 32.01 -13.35 -10.69
N ASN A 177 31.14 -13.71 -9.74
CA ASN A 177 29.85 -13.04 -9.59
C ASN A 177 30.06 -11.51 -9.63
N GLY A 178 29.15 -10.79 -10.28
CA GLY A 178 29.28 -9.33 -10.47
C GLY A 178 30.16 -8.90 -11.65
N SER A 179 30.80 -9.81 -12.39
CA SER A 179 31.49 -9.44 -13.64
C SER A 179 30.54 -8.98 -14.76
N LEU A 180 29.32 -9.51 -14.76
CA LEU A 180 28.24 -9.11 -15.66
C LEU A 180 27.60 -7.80 -15.16
N ALA A 181 27.82 -6.74 -15.93
CA ALA A 181 27.13 -5.46 -15.80
C ALA A 181 26.10 -5.32 -16.92
N ILE A 182 24.92 -4.82 -16.56
CA ILE A 182 23.78 -4.64 -17.48
C ILE A 182 23.25 -3.20 -17.42
N GLY A 183 22.78 -2.67 -18.54
CA GLY A 183 22.29 -1.29 -18.62
C GLY A 183 21.47 -1.03 -19.86
N LEU A 184 20.61 -0.01 -19.83
CA LEU A 184 19.89 0.44 -21.02
C LEU A 184 20.72 1.41 -21.85
N SER A 185 20.53 1.38 -23.17
CA SER A 185 21.09 2.37 -24.10
C SER A 185 19.99 3.20 -24.73
N MET A 186 20.23 4.51 -24.86
CA MET A 186 19.31 5.41 -25.56
C MET A 186 19.23 5.06 -27.05
N THR A 187 18.00 4.97 -27.56
CA THR A 187 17.67 4.92 -28.98
C THR A 187 17.41 6.34 -29.50
N GLY A 188 17.79 6.61 -30.74
CA GLY A 188 17.68 7.95 -31.35
C GLY A 188 18.54 9.06 -30.72
N GLY A 189 19.19 8.79 -29.58
CA GLY A 189 19.95 9.75 -28.78
C GLY A 189 19.12 10.54 -27.77
N SER A 190 17.86 10.17 -27.50
CA SER A 190 16.95 10.95 -26.64
C SER A 190 16.07 10.16 -25.68
N GLN A 191 15.79 8.87 -25.92
CA GLN A 191 14.88 8.06 -25.09
C GLN A 191 15.45 6.66 -24.85
N TYR A 192 15.18 6.09 -23.67
CA TYR A 192 15.54 4.70 -23.36
C TYR A 192 14.41 3.72 -23.71
N LEU A 193 13.18 4.04 -23.28
CA LEU A 193 11.98 3.22 -23.45
C LEU A 193 11.12 3.78 -24.59
N HIS A 194 10.55 2.88 -25.39
CA HIS A 194 9.53 3.18 -26.41
C HIS A 194 8.28 2.34 -26.14
N GLY A 195 7.11 2.93 -26.32
CA GLY A 195 5.84 2.22 -26.20
C GLY A 195 5.68 1.16 -27.28
N VAL A 196 4.99 0.08 -26.92
CA VAL A 196 4.56 -0.98 -27.83
C VAL A 196 3.05 -1.01 -27.81
N TYR A 197 2.45 -1.02 -29.00
CA TYR A 197 1.02 -1.20 -29.21
C TYR A 197 0.85 -2.14 -30.41
N GLU A 198 0.19 -3.27 -30.18
CA GLU A 198 -0.17 -4.25 -31.20
C GLU A 198 -1.66 -4.55 -31.11
N GLU A 199 -2.39 -4.27 -32.20
CA GLU A 199 -3.81 -4.60 -32.35
C GLU A 199 -4.10 -6.08 -32.01
N PRO A 200 -5.28 -6.39 -31.45
CA PRO A 200 -5.65 -7.76 -31.13
C PRO A 200 -5.58 -8.65 -32.38
N ALA A 201 -4.73 -9.67 -32.35
CA ALA A 201 -4.73 -10.67 -33.41
C ALA A 201 -6.10 -11.38 -33.47
N ALA A 202 -6.53 -11.84 -34.64
CA ALA A 202 -7.79 -12.57 -34.81
C ALA A 202 -7.88 -13.92 -34.05
N THR A 203 -6.82 -14.30 -33.34
CA THR A 203 -6.72 -15.45 -32.43
C THR A 203 -6.51 -15.04 -30.97
N SER A 204 -6.61 -13.75 -30.64
CA SER A 204 -6.58 -13.26 -29.26
C SER A 204 -7.81 -13.78 -28.51
N LEU A 205 -7.62 -14.17 -27.25
CA LEU A 205 -8.71 -14.57 -26.35
C LEU A 205 -9.22 -13.38 -25.53
N SER A 206 -8.36 -12.41 -25.23
CA SER A 206 -8.71 -11.18 -24.50
C SER A 206 -9.49 -10.19 -25.37
N ASN A 207 -9.28 -10.22 -26.69
CA ASN A 207 -9.66 -9.16 -27.64
C ASN A 207 -9.07 -7.78 -27.28
N LEU A 208 -8.05 -7.73 -26.42
CA LEU A 208 -7.34 -6.51 -26.03
C LEU A 208 -6.05 -6.36 -26.84
N PRO A 209 -5.58 -5.12 -27.07
CA PRO A 209 -4.27 -4.88 -27.68
C PRO A 209 -3.16 -5.36 -26.75
N MET A 210 -2.07 -5.84 -27.34
CA MET A 210 -0.83 -6.12 -26.64
C MET A 210 -0.07 -4.81 -26.45
N VAL A 211 0.04 -4.34 -25.20
CA VAL A 211 0.70 -3.08 -24.85
C VAL A 211 1.91 -3.30 -23.95
N GLY A 212 2.86 -2.35 -23.95
CA GLY A 212 4.03 -2.41 -23.08
C GLY A 212 5.18 -1.54 -23.58
N VAL A 213 6.42 -2.02 -23.43
CA VAL A 213 7.63 -1.27 -23.81
C VAL A 213 8.67 -2.11 -24.55
N GLN A 214 9.49 -1.44 -25.34
CA GLN A 214 10.73 -1.95 -25.90
C GLN A 214 11.91 -1.01 -25.59
N ALA A 215 13.11 -1.57 -25.44
CA ALA A 215 14.34 -0.81 -25.26
C ALA A 215 15.60 -1.64 -25.57
N ILE A 216 16.75 -0.98 -25.71
CA ILE A 216 18.03 -1.65 -25.90
C ILE A 216 18.66 -1.95 -24.54
N VAL A 217 18.75 -3.22 -24.16
CA VAL A 217 19.59 -3.69 -23.04
C VAL A 217 20.99 -4.05 -23.56
N THR A 218 22.01 -3.77 -22.75
CA THR A 218 23.41 -4.05 -23.06
C THR A 218 24.03 -4.95 -22.00
N LEU A 219 24.83 -5.92 -22.46
CA LEU A 219 25.55 -6.90 -21.65
C LEU A 219 27.05 -6.72 -21.91
N ASN A 220 27.84 -6.40 -20.88
CA ASN A 220 29.30 -6.19 -21.02
C ASN A 220 30.07 -7.49 -21.30
N THR A 221 29.56 -8.62 -20.80
CA THR A 221 30.07 -9.98 -20.99
C THR A 221 28.94 -10.89 -21.49
N SER A 222 29.29 -12.07 -22.00
CA SER A 222 28.30 -13.10 -22.30
C SER A 222 27.57 -13.53 -21.03
N ALA A 223 26.27 -13.77 -21.15
CA ALA A 223 25.37 -14.03 -20.04
C ALA A 223 24.53 -15.28 -20.28
N VAL A 224 24.08 -15.91 -19.19
CA VAL A 224 22.96 -16.84 -19.21
C VAL A 224 21.77 -16.21 -18.49
N LEU A 225 20.55 -16.50 -18.96
CA LEU A 225 19.29 -16.15 -18.32
C LEU A 225 18.65 -17.45 -17.81
N PRO A 226 18.97 -17.91 -16.59
CA PRO A 226 18.49 -19.19 -16.05
C PRO A 226 17.06 -19.12 -15.49
N THR A 227 16.54 -17.92 -15.21
CA THR A 227 15.20 -17.75 -14.64
C THR A 227 14.56 -16.46 -15.14
N ALA A 228 13.37 -16.62 -15.72
CA ALA A 228 12.43 -15.53 -15.97
C ALA A 228 11.09 -15.86 -15.31
N ILE A 229 10.40 -14.84 -14.78
CA ILE A 229 9.08 -14.95 -14.17
C ILE A 229 8.16 -13.95 -14.88
N LEU A 230 7.05 -14.42 -15.45
CA LEU A 230 6.05 -13.63 -16.17
C LEU A 230 4.70 -13.79 -15.45
N GLY A 231 4.06 -12.70 -15.02
CA GLY A 231 2.79 -12.75 -14.28
C GLY A 231 2.62 -11.59 -13.31
N SER A 232 2.12 -11.83 -12.11
CA SER A 232 2.00 -10.77 -11.09
C SER A 232 3.34 -10.34 -10.48
N ILE A 233 3.46 -9.05 -10.15
CA ILE A 233 4.49 -8.49 -9.26
C ILE A 233 4.56 -9.25 -7.93
N ARG A 234 3.44 -9.74 -7.39
CA ARG A 234 3.45 -10.53 -6.13
C ARG A 234 4.27 -11.81 -6.27
N ASN A 235 4.13 -12.53 -7.38
CA ASN A 235 4.96 -13.70 -7.68
C ASN A 235 6.45 -13.34 -7.79
N ILE A 236 6.77 -12.17 -8.38
CA ILE A 236 8.14 -11.67 -8.51
C ILE A 236 8.72 -11.30 -7.14
N ARG A 237 7.92 -10.72 -6.25
CA ARG A 237 8.30 -10.39 -4.87
C ARG A 237 8.48 -11.62 -4.00
N ASP A 238 7.64 -12.64 -4.14
CA ASP A 238 7.81 -13.93 -3.44
C ASP A 238 9.13 -14.64 -3.79
N PHE A 239 9.66 -14.38 -4.98
CA PHE A 239 10.98 -14.86 -5.40
C PHE A 239 12.15 -13.95 -4.94
N THR A 240 11.98 -12.62 -5.03
CA THR A 240 13.07 -11.63 -4.81
C THR A 240 13.22 -11.19 -3.35
N GLU A 241 12.11 -10.92 -2.66
CA GLU A 241 12.05 -10.50 -1.24
C GLU A 241 11.58 -11.66 -0.34
N GLY A 242 10.68 -12.50 -0.85
CA GLY A 242 10.22 -13.73 -0.21
C GLY A 242 11.30 -14.82 -0.18
N PRO A 243 10.99 -16.03 0.33
CA PRO A 243 11.96 -17.12 0.50
C PRO A 243 12.31 -17.83 -0.83
N SER A 244 12.51 -17.07 -1.91
CA SER A 244 12.82 -17.51 -3.26
C SER A 244 11.83 -18.53 -3.82
N LEU A 245 10.52 -18.25 -3.66
CA LEU A 245 9.46 -19.14 -4.11
C LEU A 245 9.24 -19.03 -5.62
N LEU A 246 9.23 -20.18 -6.30
CA LEU A 246 8.73 -20.34 -7.65
C LEU A 246 7.54 -21.31 -7.62
N TYR A 247 6.36 -20.83 -8.00
CA TYR A 247 5.15 -21.63 -8.04
C TYR A 247 5.08 -22.45 -9.35
N PRO A 248 5.07 -23.79 -9.32
CA PRO A 248 5.13 -24.60 -10.55
C PRO A 248 4.02 -24.29 -11.55
N ILE A 249 2.79 -24.03 -11.07
CA ILE A 249 1.63 -23.67 -11.91
C ILE A 249 1.83 -22.39 -12.74
N ILE A 250 2.74 -21.50 -12.31
CA ILE A 250 3.13 -20.27 -13.02
C ILE A 250 4.42 -20.51 -13.81
N GLN A 251 5.45 -21.07 -13.16
CA GLN A 251 6.79 -21.17 -13.73
C GLN A 251 6.93 -22.22 -14.84
N ASP A 252 6.23 -23.35 -14.73
CA ASP A 252 6.29 -24.38 -15.77
C ASP A 252 5.52 -24.01 -17.04
N ALA A 253 4.55 -23.09 -16.92
CA ALA A 253 3.73 -22.57 -18.02
C ALA A 253 4.45 -21.55 -18.93
N VAL A 254 5.70 -21.16 -18.62
CA VAL A 254 6.50 -20.29 -19.50
C VAL A 254 6.99 -21.10 -20.71
N GLU A 255 6.54 -20.69 -21.89
CA GLU A 255 6.94 -21.22 -23.20
C GLU A 255 8.11 -20.42 -23.78
N TYR A 256 8.99 -21.08 -24.53
CA TYR A 256 10.20 -20.50 -25.11
C TYR A 256 10.23 -20.76 -26.62
N THR A 257 10.29 -19.70 -27.43
CA THR A 257 10.22 -19.77 -28.90
C THR A 257 11.37 -19.00 -29.55
N THR A 258 12.17 -19.66 -30.39
CA THR A 258 13.17 -18.99 -31.25
C THR A 258 12.49 -18.20 -32.35
N MET A 259 12.99 -16.99 -32.63
CA MET A 259 12.49 -16.07 -33.64
C MET A 259 13.34 -16.13 -34.92
N GLU A 260 12.76 -15.80 -36.08
CA GLU A 260 13.45 -15.85 -37.39
C GLU A 260 14.65 -14.88 -37.50
N ASP A 261 14.71 -13.86 -36.65
CA ASP A 261 15.77 -12.85 -36.57
C ASP A 261 16.86 -13.18 -35.53
N GLY A 262 16.93 -14.44 -35.07
CA GLY A 262 17.91 -14.90 -34.09
C GLY A 262 17.59 -14.51 -32.64
N GLY A 263 16.44 -13.88 -32.39
CA GLY A 263 15.93 -13.62 -31.05
C GLY A 263 15.25 -14.83 -30.40
N VAL A 264 14.87 -14.67 -29.13
CA VAL A 264 13.98 -15.61 -28.42
C VAL A 264 12.87 -14.84 -27.72
N MET A 265 11.65 -15.38 -27.81
CA MET A 265 10.47 -14.94 -27.08
C MET A 265 10.11 -15.94 -25.99
N LEU A 266 9.98 -15.46 -24.76
CA LEU A 266 9.25 -16.11 -23.68
C LEU A 266 7.79 -15.65 -23.72
N SER A 267 6.86 -16.58 -23.56
CA SER A 267 5.42 -16.29 -23.53
C SER A 267 4.77 -17.10 -22.42
N ARG A 268 3.79 -16.52 -21.72
CA ARG A 268 3.01 -17.24 -20.71
C ARG A 268 1.55 -16.77 -20.72
N MET A 269 0.63 -17.72 -20.87
CA MET A 269 -0.78 -17.51 -20.60
C MET A 269 -1.02 -17.47 -19.08
N TRP A 270 -1.82 -16.51 -18.63
CA TRP A 270 -2.19 -16.33 -17.23
C TRP A 270 -3.15 -17.43 -16.77
N LEU A 271 -3.34 -17.55 -15.44
CA LEU A 271 -4.22 -18.58 -14.87
C LEU A 271 -5.73 -18.37 -15.20
N ASP A 272 -6.08 -17.23 -15.79
CA ASP A 272 -7.41 -16.95 -16.36
C ASP A 272 -7.67 -17.63 -17.71
N ASN A 273 -6.63 -18.18 -18.35
CA ASN A 273 -6.63 -18.76 -19.71
C ASN A 273 -7.00 -17.76 -20.83
N ILE A 274 -6.85 -16.46 -20.60
CA ILE A 274 -7.23 -15.39 -21.53
C ILE A 274 -6.05 -14.44 -21.75
N THR A 275 -5.50 -13.87 -20.68
CA THR A 275 -4.39 -12.91 -20.75
C THR A 275 -3.06 -13.62 -21.00
N THR A 276 -2.16 -12.98 -21.73
CA THR A 276 -0.84 -13.47 -22.08
C THR A 276 0.22 -12.39 -21.87
N THR A 277 1.29 -12.71 -21.13
CA THR A 277 2.50 -11.87 -21.08
C THR A 277 3.57 -12.42 -22.01
N ARG A 278 4.31 -11.53 -22.67
CA ARG A 278 5.45 -11.85 -23.53
C ARG A 278 6.67 -11.01 -23.14
N LEU A 279 7.84 -11.65 -23.14
CA LEU A 279 9.15 -11.02 -23.00
C LEU A 279 10.08 -11.60 -24.07
N SER A 280 10.61 -10.78 -24.97
CA SER A 280 11.55 -11.22 -26.01
C SER A 280 12.87 -10.47 -25.95
N PHE A 281 13.93 -11.13 -26.41
CA PHE A 281 15.27 -10.56 -26.59
C PHE A 281 15.76 -10.85 -28.01
N LYS A 282 16.12 -9.79 -28.73
CA LYS A 282 16.56 -9.82 -30.13
C LYS A 282 17.96 -9.21 -30.27
N PRO A 283 18.94 -9.91 -30.86
CA PRO A 283 20.28 -9.37 -31.06
C PRO A 283 20.26 -8.22 -32.08
N LEU A 284 20.96 -7.12 -31.79
CA LEU A 284 21.08 -5.98 -32.72
C LEU A 284 22.23 -6.10 -33.73
N SER A 285 23.02 -7.18 -33.66
CA SER A 285 24.18 -7.42 -34.52
C SER A 285 24.08 -8.76 -35.24
N ASP A 286 24.42 -8.78 -36.53
CA ASP A 286 24.46 -9.95 -37.44
C ASP A 286 25.44 -11.09 -37.02
N GLN A 287 25.92 -11.12 -35.77
CA GLN A 287 27.04 -11.95 -35.30
C GLN A 287 26.66 -12.88 -34.12
N GLY A 288 25.39 -12.94 -33.70
CA GLY A 288 24.96 -13.84 -32.64
C GLY A 288 23.46 -14.14 -32.67
N GLU A 289 23.11 -15.36 -32.27
CA GLU A 289 21.74 -15.80 -31.98
C GLU A 289 21.58 -15.93 -30.45
N VAL A 290 20.37 -15.78 -29.93
CA VAL A 290 20.03 -16.16 -28.56
C VAL A 290 19.65 -17.64 -28.56
N THR A 291 20.44 -18.49 -27.91
CA THR A 291 20.21 -19.95 -27.92
C THR A 291 19.48 -20.42 -26.68
N ILE A 292 18.56 -21.37 -26.85
CA ILE A 292 17.78 -21.97 -25.75
C ILE A 292 18.42 -23.31 -25.35
N ASN A 293 18.84 -23.43 -24.09
CA ASN A 293 19.39 -24.65 -23.51
C ASN A 293 18.60 -25.01 -22.24
N ASN A 294 17.69 -25.99 -22.33
CA ASN A 294 16.89 -26.47 -21.20
C ASN A 294 16.20 -25.35 -20.38
N LYS A 295 15.38 -24.52 -21.04
CA LYS A 295 14.73 -23.29 -20.50
C LYS A 295 15.69 -22.17 -20.04
N THR A 296 17.01 -22.33 -20.12
CA THR A 296 17.98 -21.23 -19.97
C THR A 296 18.22 -20.56 -21.32
N LEU A 297 18.32 -19.23 -21.37
CA LEU A 297 18.85 -18.55 -22.56
C LEU A 297 20.35 -18.34 -22.43
N GLU A 298 21.09 -18.53 -23.50
CA GLU A 298 22.51 -18.21 -23.61
C GLU A 298 22.67 -17.02 -24.57
N MET A 299 23.37 -15.98 -24.12
CA MET A 299 23.49 -14.69 -24.79
C MET A 299 24.96 -14.25 -24.85
N ALA A 300 25.43 -13.79 -26.01
CA ALA A 300 26.76 -13.22 -26.14
C ALA A 300 26.84 -11.82 -25.51
N ALA A 301 28.06 -11.33 -25.25
CA ALA A 301 28.27 -9.91 -24.95
C ALA A 301 27.78 -9.04 -26.12
N GLY A 302 27.01 -7.99 -25.85
CA GLY A 302 26.45 -7.14 -26.90
C GLY A 302 25.18 -6.39 -26.50
N SER A 303 24.46 -5.91 -27.52
CA SER A 303 23.23 -5.14 -27.38
C SER A 303 22.05 -5.93 -27.92
N TYR A 304 20.97 -5.96 -27.14
CA TYR A 304 19.73 -6.66 -27.44
C TYR A 304 18.56 -5.70 -27.35
N GLU A 305 17.69 -5.68 -28.36
CA GLU A 305 16.36 -5.13 -28.22
C GLU A 305 15.55 -6.11 -27.36
N PHE A 306 15.10 -5.65 -26.19
CA PHE A 306 14.10 -6.38 -25.42
C PHE A 306 12.72 -5.76 -25.66
N THR A 307 11.69 -6.60 -25.63
CA THR A 307 10.28 -6.18 -25.70
C THR A 307 9.51 -6.90 -24.62
N ALA A 308 8.78 -6.16 -23.79
CA ALA A 308 7.90 -6.70 -22.76
C ALA A 308 6.48 -6.15 -22.97
N LYS A 309 5.50 -7.04 -23.10
CA LYS A 309 4.11 -6.68 -23.44
C LYS A 309 3.08 -7.68 -22.92
N PHE A 310 1.83 -7.23 -22.78
CA PHE A 310 0.70 -8.00 -22.25
C PHE A 310 -0.65 -7.43 -22.73
N ASP A 311 -1.70 -8.25 -22.72
CA ASP A 311 -3.07 -7.91 -23.13
C ASP A 311 -4.07 -7.97 -21.96
N TYR A 312 -4.05 -6.92 -21.13
CA TYR A 312 -4.89 -6.78 -19.93
C TYR A 312 -5.52 -5.38 -19.87
N PRO A 313 -6.69 -5.17 -19.22
CA PRO A 313 -7.31 -3.85 -19.11
C PRO A 313 -6.40 -2.79 -18.48
N GLN A 314 -6.36 -1.60 -19.07
CA GLN A 314 -5.46 -0.52 -18.66
C GLN A 314 -6.15 0.51 -17.76
N LEU A 315 -5.39 1.08 -16.81
CA LEU A 315 -5.84 2.18 -15.96
C LEU A 315 -5.75 3.52 -16.70
N THR A 316 -6.58 4.49 -16.31
CA THR A 316 -6.62 5.83 -16.92
C THR A 316 -5.78 6.80 -16.09
N GLN A 317 -4.56 7.10 -16.54
CA GLN A 317 -3.62 7.96 -15.82
C GLN A 317 -4.12 9.41 -15.75
N LEU A 318 -3.88 10.07 -14.62
CA LEU A 318 -4.07 11.52 -14.46
C LEU A 318 -2.77 12.26 -14.80
N ASN A 319 -2.78 13.04 -15.88
CA ASN A 319 -1.63 13.86 -16.27
C ASN A 319 -1.36 14.98 -15.23
N GLY A 320 -0.22 15.68 -15.36
CA GLY A 320 0.21 16.69 -14.38
C GLY A 320 -0.81 17.81 -14.12
N SER A 321 -1.67 18.12 -15.09
CA SER A 321 -2.72 19.14 -14.98
C SER A 321 -4.05 18.62 -14.43
N GLU A 322 -4.23 17.29 -14.42
CA GLU A 322 -5.39 16.55 -13.91
C GLU A 322 -5.17 16.05 -12.48
N VAL A 323 -3.93 15.73 -12.09
CA VAL A 323 -3.59 15.32 -10.71
C VAL A 323 -3.44 16.52 -9.75
N LEU A 324 -3.09 17.70 -10.28
CA LEU A 324 -2.91 18.93 -9.50
C LEU A 324 -4.11 19.87 -9.66
N ASN A 325 -4.49 20.56 -8.58
CA ASN A 325 -5.45 21.66 -8.66
C ASN A 325 -4.90 22.88 -9.42
N ASP A 326 -5.81 23.71 -9.94
CA ASP A 326 -5.49 24.91 -10.75
C ASP A 326 -4.42 25.82 -10.12
N LYS A 327 -4.41 25.96 -8.78
CA LYS A 327 -3.46 26.83 -8.06
C LYS A 327 -2.05 26.26 -8.02
N SER A 328 -1.92 24.94 -8.16
CA SER A 328 -0.70 24.18 -7.94
C SER A 328 -0.02 23.73 -9.23
N ARG A 329 -0.65 23.93 -10.41
CA ARG A 329 -0.08 23.57 -11.73
C ARG A 329 1.30 24.17 -12.04
N GLY A 330 1.71 25.25 -11.36
CA GLY A 330 3.08 25.76 -11.48
C GLY A 330 4.17 24.75 -11.06
N LEU A 331 3.82 23.76 -10.23
CA LEU A 331 4.71 22.67 -9.83
C LEU A 331 5.12 21.76 -11.00
N ILE A 332 4.33 21.71 -12.08
CA ILE A 332 4.69 20.96 -13.31
C ILE A 332 6.02 21.48 -13.87
N GLU A 333 6.29 22.79 -13.77
CA GLU A 333 7.54 23.41 -14.21
C GLU A 333 8.59 23.51 -13.09
N SER A 334 8.18 23.76 -11.83
CA SER A 334 9.12 24.03 -10.73
C SER A 334 9.57 22.81 -9.93
N ASP A 335 8.84 21.69 -10.01
CA ASP A 335 9.18 20.40 -9.39
C ASP A 335 8.80 19.22 -10.32
N GLU A 336 9.10 19.41 -11.62
CA GLU A 336 8.79 18.49 -12.72
C GLU A 336 9.02 17.02 -12.32
N ALA A 337 10.20 16.70 -11.79
CA ALA A 337 10.57 15.33 -11.45
C ALA A 337 9.65 14.69 -10.40
N ARG A 338 9.22 15.42 -9.37
CA ARG A 338 8.28 14.87 -8.37
C ARG A 338 6.85 14.83 -8.90
N VAL A 339 6.44 15.80 -9.70
CA VAL A 339 5.11 15.82 -10.34
C VAL A 339 4.97 14.67 -11.34
N THR A 340 6.00 14.38 -12.15
CA THR A 340 6.03 13.19 -13.01
C THR A 340 5.90 11.90 -12.21
N SER A 341 6.62 11.77 -11.08
CA SER A 341 6.44 10.62 -10.18
C SER A 341 5.02 10.53 -9.60
N LEU A 342 4.38 11.67 -9.28
CA LEU A 342 3.01 11.71 -8.76
C LEU A 342 1.99 11.30 -9.83
N THR A 343 2.11 11.83 -11.05
CA THR A 343 1.30 11.41 -12.22
C THR A 343 1.47 9.92 -12.52
N PHE A 344 2.68 9.38 -12.45
CA PHE A 344 2.90 7.94 -12.65
C PHE A 344 2.15 7.06 -11.63
N LEU A 345 1.89 7.58 -10.42
CA LEU A 345 1.16 6.86 -9.37
C LEU A 345 -0.33 7.23 -9.29
N SER A 346 -0.85 8.09 -10.18
CA SER A 346 -2.21 8.64 -10.09
C SER A 346 -3.08 8.27 -11.28
N TYR A 347 -4.21 7.60 -11.00
CA TYR A 347 -5.18 7.16 -11.99
C TYR A 347 -6.60 7.54 -11.52
N SER A 348 -7.53 7.77 -12.45
CA SER A 348 -8.91 8.14 -12.10
C SER A 348 -9.62 7.07 -11.27
N GLN A 349 -9.18 5.81 -11.37
CA GLN A 349 -9.72 4.67 -10.61
C GLN A 349 -9.11 4.49 -9.21
N LYS A 350 -7.88 4.99 -8.97
CA LYS A 350 -7.10 4.84 -7.72
C LYS A 350 -5.77 5.56 -7.82
N LEU A 351 -5.19 5.94 -6.68
CA LEU A 351 -3.75 6.17 -6.58
C LEU A 351 -3.04 4.86 -6.17
N LEU A 352 -1.80 4.69 -6.61
CA LEU A 352 -0.95 3.52 -6.33
C LEU A 352 -0.03 3.83 -5.15
N ALA A 353 0.25 2.83 -4.31
CA ALA A 353 1.08 3.04 -3.12
C ALA A 353 2.53 3.38 -3.45
N GLY A 354 3.09 2.84 -4.55
CA GLY A 354 4.39 3.26 -5.04
C GLY A 354 4.85 2.60 -6.32
N ALA A 355 6.17 2.68 -6.55
CA ALA A 355 6.90 2.01 -7.62
C ALA A 355 6.74 0.48 -7.60
N TRP A 356 7.45 -0.22 -8.49
CA TRP A 356 7.26 -1.63 -8.87
C TRP A 356 6.87 -2.61 -7.76
N ARG A 357 7.37 -2.47 -6.52
CA ARG A 357 7.05 -3.36 -5.39
C ARG A 357 5.61 -3.23 -4.91
N PHE A 358 5.02 -2.04 -5.04
CA PHE A 358 3.71 -1.65 -4.53
C PHE A 358 2.90 -0.88 -5.59
N LEU A 359 3.02 -1.30 -6.84
CA LEU A 359 2.38 -0.68 -8.02
C LEU A 359 0.87 -1.03 -8.11
N THR A 360 0.18 -0.93 -6.97
CA THR A 360 -1.21 -1.36 -6.72
C THR A 360 -1.85 -0.49 -5.64
N TYR A 361 -3.15 -0.64 -5.39
CA TYR A 361 -3.83 0.09 -4.31
C TYR A 361 -3.38 -0.40 -2.92
N PHE A 362 -3.03 0.56 -2.05
CA PHE A 362 -3.08 0.40 -0.60
C PHE A 362 -3.94 1.52 0.00
N GLY A 363 -4.97 1.18 0.77
CA GLY A 363 -5.95 2.13 1.27
C GLY A 363 -5.37 3.12 2.29
N ARG A 364 -4.64 2.59 3.27
CA ARG A 364 -3.94 3.37 4.29
C ARG A 364 -3.00 4.39 3.67
N ASP A 365 -2.08 3.91 2.84
CA ASP A 365 -1.02 4.70 2.21
C ASP A 365 -1.63 5.79 1.31
N SER A 366 -2.69 5.45 0.55
CA SER A 366 -3.44 6.42 -0.26
C SER A 366 -4.11 7.50 0.59
N MET A 367 -4.77 7.13 1.69
CA MET A 367 -5.45 8.10 2.56
C MET A 367 -4.47 8.98 3.33
N ILE A 368 -3.38 8.41 3.88
CA ILE A 368 -2.31 9.17 4.55
C ILE A 368 -1.66 10.16 3.57
N ALA A 369 -1.28 9.70 2.38
CA ALA A 369 -0.70 10.58 1.36
C ALA A 369 -1.69 11.68 0.94
N THR A 370 -2.97 11.36 0.73
CA THR A 370 -3.99 12.35 0.36
C THR A 370 -4.19 13.41 1.43
N LEU A 371 -4.22 13.04 2.71
CA LEU A 371 -4.33 13.99 3.82
C LEU A 371 -3.14 14.96 3.88
N LEU A 372 -1.94 14.51 3.51
CA LEU A 372 -0.71 15.33 3.48
C LEU A 372 -0.53 16.11 2.17
N LEU A 373 -1.05 15.60 1.05
CA LEU A 373 -1.00 16.21 -0.29
C LEU A 373 -2.21 17.09 -0.62
N GLN A 374 -3.24 17.15 0.23
CA GLN A 374 -4.55 17.72 -0.09
C GLN A 374 -4.49 19.16 -0.65
N SER A 375 -3.52 19.98 -0.22
CA SER A 375 -3.37 21.35 -0.69
C SER A 375 -3.00 21.48 -2.16
N ILE A 376 -2.42 20.45 -2.79
CA ILE A 376 -1.99 20.45 -4.20
C ILE A 376 -2.81 19.55 -5.11
N LEU A 377 -3.45 18.50 -4.58
CA LEU A 377 -4.22 17.54 -5.37
C LEU A 377 -5.46 18.19 -6.00
N SER A 378 -5.90 17.64 -7.12
CA SER A 378 -7.15 18.02 -7.77
C SER A 378 -8.38 17.56 -6.99
N GLU A 379 -9.38 18.44 -6.99
CA GLU A 379 -10.70 18.27 -6.40
C GLU A 379 -11.75 18.10 -7.52
N GLY A 380 -12.91 17.53 -7.20
CA GLY A 380 -14.03 17.36 -8.14
C GLY A 380 -14.12 15.98 -8.79
N GLU A 381 -15.10 15.83 -9.69
CA GLU A 381 -15.32 14.60 -10.45
C GLU A 381 -14.10 14.25 -11.31
N GLY A 382 -13.59 13.02 -11.17
CA GLY A 382 -12.36 12.58 -11.83
C GLY A 382 -11.07 13.15 -11.22
N GLY A 383 -11.16 14.02 -10.20
CA GLY A 383 -10.01 14.54 -9.46
C GLY A 383 -9.36 13.48 -8.55
N ALA A 384 -8.08 13.68 -8.25
CA ALA A 384 -7.26 12.73 -7.50
C ALA A 384 -7.81 12.43 -6.08
N ILE A 385 -8.46 13.40 -5.43
CA ILE A 385 -9.08 13.19 -4.11
C ILE A 385 -10.31 12.27 -4.22
N GLU A 386 -11.19 12.47 -5.21
CA GLU A 386 -12.33 11.56 -5.43
C GLU A 386 -11.88 10.17 -5.89
N ALA A 387 -10.79 10.07 -6.67
CA ALA A 387 -10.21 8.79 -7.06
C ALA A 387 -9.74 7.96 -5.84
N VAL A 388 -9.17 8.59 -4.81
CA VAL A 388 -8.78 7.88 -3.57
C VAL A 388 -10.00 7.47 -2.75
N ILE A 389 -10.95 8.37 -2.53
CA ILE A 389 -12.14 8.07 -1.71
C ILE A 389 -12.99 7.00 -2.41
N GLY A 390 -13.18 7.09 -3.73
CA GLY A 390 -13.87 6.07 -4.52
C GLY A 390 -13.16 4.71 -4.43
N ALA A 391 -11.84 4.66 -4.64
CA ALA A 391 -11.06 3.42 -4.55
C ALA A 391 -11.17 2.71 -3.19
N VAL A 392 -11.26 3.48 -2.10
CA VAL A 392 -11.49 3.00 -0.74
C VAL A 392 -12.90 2.39 -0.58
N LEU A 393 -13.93 3.09 -1.06
CA LEU A 393 -15.32 2.66 -0.91
C LEU A 393 -15.64 1.43 -1.78
N GLU A 394 -15.18 1.41 -3.03
CA GLU A 394 -15.31 0.25 -3.92
C GLU A 394 -14.83 -1.05 -3.27
N ARG A 395 -13.78 -0.97 -2.44
CA ARG A 395 -13.13 -2.12 -1.79
C ARG A 395 -13.54 -2.32 -0.32
N LEU A 396 -14.44 -1.52 0.24
CA LEU A 396 -14.85 -1.65 1.63
C LEU A 396 -15.58 -2.99 1.89
N ASN A 397 -15.32 -3.65 3.02
CA ASN A 397 -16.08 -4.82 3.41
C ASN A 397 -17.49 -4.42 3.87
N ARG A 398 -18.50 -4.56 2.99
CA ARG A 398 -19.92 -4.24 3.29
C ARG A 398 -20.55 -4.96 4.48
N THR A 399 -19.93 -6.01 5.02
CA THR A 399 -20.45 -6.75 6.18
C THR A 399 -19.84 -6.25 7.49
N THR A 400 -18.55 -5.91 7.51
CA THR A 400 -17.85 -5.48 8.73
C THR A 400 -17.60 -3.98 8.82
N GLY A 401 -17.72 -3.25 7.71
CA GLY A 401 -17.34 -1.84 7.57
C GLY A 401 -15.83 -1.58 7.57
N VAL A 402 -15.03 -2.64 7.55
CA VAL A 402 -13.56 -2.56 7.52
C VAL A 402 -13.08 -2.13 6.14
N VAL A 403 -12.13 -1.19 6.12
CA VAL A 403 -11.55 -0.66 4.89
C VAL A 403 -10.47 -1.61 4.35
N CYS A 404 -10.44 -1.79 3.04
CA CYS A 404 -9.43 -2.57 2.36
C CYS A 404 -8.03 -1.96 2.55
N HIS A 405 -7.11 -2.73 3.14
CA HIS A 405 -5.71 -2.33 3.31
C HIS A 405 -4.92 -2.46 2.00
N GLU A 406 -4.89 -3.65 1.39
CA GLU A 406 -4.17 -3.94 0.14
C GLU A 406 -5.04 -4.80 -0.77
N GLU A 407 -5.15 -4.43 -2.05
CA GLU A 407 -5.88 -5.24 -3.04
C GLU A 407 -5.02 -6.37 -3.62
N THR A 408 -5.67 -7.47 -3.98
CA THR A 408 -5.11 -8.56 -4.77
C THR A 408 -5.92 -8.72 -6.05
N ILE A 409 -5.26 -8.54 -7.19
CA ILE A 409 -5.84 -8.48 -8.53
C ILE A 409 -5.01 -9.30 -9.54
N GLY A 410 -5.53 -9.47 -10.76
CA GLY A 410 -4.83 -10.12 -11.87
C GLY A 410 -4.46 -11.59 -11.59
N ASP A 411 -3.39 -12.06 -12.23
CA ASP A 411 -2.90 -13.44 -12.15
C ASP A 411 -2.69 -13.96 -10.71
N TYR A 412 -2.35 -13.09 -9.76
CA TYR A 412 -2.19 -13.49 -8.35
C TYR A 412 -3.54 -13.73 -7.65
N ALA A 413 -4.58 -12.97 -7.98
CA ALA A 413 -5.93 -13.27 -7.50
C ALA A 413 -6.39 -14.64 -8.00
N THR A 414 -6.16 -14.95 -9.28
CA THR A 414 -6.48 -16.27 -9.85
C THR A 414 -5.66 -17.39 -9.20
N TYR A 415 -4.37 -17.17 -8.93
CA TYR A 415 -3.54 -18.11 -8.16
C TYR A 415 -4.12 -18.37 -6.76
N LEU A 416 -4.45 -17.34 -5.99
CA LEU A 416 -5.02 -17.49 -4.64
C LEU A 416 -6.41 -18.16 -4.66
N ASN A 417 -7.27 -17.84 -5.62
CA ASN A 417 -8.56 -18.52 -5.78
C ASN A 417 -8.36 -20.02 -6.04
N ILE A 418 -7.38 -20.41 -6.87
CA ILE A 418 -7.04 -21.83 -7.09
C ILE A 418 -6.54 -22.49 -5.80
N GLN A 419 -5.61 -21.85 -5.07
CA GLN A 419 -5.04 -22.43 -3.84
C GLN A 419 -6.06 -22.55 -2.69
N GLN A 420 -6.92 -21.54 -2.52
CA GLN A 420 -7.80 -21.42 -1.35
C GLN A 420 -9.21 -21.99 -1.58
N LYS A 421 -9.74 -21.86 -2.80
CA LYS A 421 -11.12 -22.23 -3.16
C LYS A 421 -11.18 -23.42 -4.13
N GLY A 422 -10.06 -23.82 -4.72
CA GLY A 422 -9.97 -24.96 -5.65
C GLY A 422 -10.51 -24.69 -7.05
N ASN A 423 -10.75 -23.43 -7.42
CA ASN A 423 -11.24 -23.04 -8.74
C ASN A 423 -10.44 -21.88 -9.36
N ALA A 424 -10.34 -21.86 -10.68
CA ALA A 424 -9.79 -20.72 -11.42
C ALA A 424 -10.87 -19.63 -11.51
N SER A 425 -10.69 -18.55 -10.76
CA SER A 425 -11.56 -17.37 -10.77
C SER A 425 -10.69 -16.12 -10.72
N THR A 426 -11.02 -15.14 -11.55
CA THR A 426 -10.36 -13.82 -11.60
C THR A 426 -10.86 -12.84 -10.54
N ALA A 427 -11.86 -13.23 -9.74
CA ALA A 427 -12.45 -12.39 -8.70
C ALA A 427 -11.37 -11.84 -7.75
N PRO A 428 -11.28 -10.52 -7.55
CA PRO A 428 -10.23 -9.92 -6.74
C PRO A 428 -10.42 -10.23 -5.26
N GLY A 429 -9.38 -9.93 -4.48
CA GLY A 429 -9.38 -10.08 -3.02
C GLY A 429 -8.84 -8.84 -2.33
N CYS A 430 -9.01 -8.74 -1.02
CA CYS A 430 -8.37 -7.70 -0.22
C CYS A 430 -7.98 -8.20 1.18
N THR A 431 -6.88 -7.64 1.69
CA THR A 431 -6.43 -7.75 3.08
C THR A 431 -7.22 -6.79 3.99
N TYR A 432 -7.84 -7.32 5.05
CA TYR A 432 -8.65 -6.54 6.02
C TYR A 432 -8.13 -6.61 7.47
N LEU A 433 -6.90 -7.10 7.69
CA LEU A 433 -6.32 -7.30 9.03
C LEU A 433 -5.74 -6.02 9.68
N MET A 434 -5.61 -4.92 8.93
CA MET A 434 -5.04 -3.68 9.44
C MET A 434 -6.11 -2.84 10.14
N VAL A 435 -6.05 -2.78 11.47
CA VAL A 435 -7.03 -2.08 12.31
C VAL A 435 -6.88 -0.56 12.27
N ASP A 436 -5.77 -0.03 11.74
CA ASP A 436 -5.59 1.42 11.53
C ASP A 436 -6.44 1.99 10.38
N THR A 437 -6.69 1.19 9.35
CA THR A 437 -7.08 1.67 8.03
C THR A 437 -8.53 2.20 8.03
N ASP A 438 -9.39 1.61 8.86
CA ASP A 438 -10.79 2.00 9.09
C ASP A 438 -10.97 3.47 9.45
N TYR A 439 -10.01 4.02 10.19
CA TYR A 439 -10.14 5.29 10.89
C TYR A 439 -9.67 6.51 10.08
N PHE A 440 -9.06 6.30 8.90
CA PHE A 440 -8.65 7.40 8.00
C PHE A 440 -9.78 7.91 7.08
N LEU A 441 -10.81 7.10 6.81
CA LEU A 441 -11.87 7.46 5.87
C LEU A 441 -12.69 8.65 6.35
N ALA A 442 -13.16 8.65 7.60
CA ALA A 442 -13.96 9.76 8.13
C ALA A 442 -13.19 11.11 8.17
N PRO A 443 -11.92 11.18 8.63
CA PRO A 443 -11.09 12.38 8.52
C PRO A 443 -10.88 12.88 7.08
N LEU A 444 -10.68 11.97 6.11
CA LEU A 444 -10.55 12.35 4.70
C LEU A 444 -11.86 12.90 4.12
N LEU A 445 -13.00 12.26 4.43
CA LEU A 445 -14.32 12.75 4.05
C LEU A 445 -14.62 14.14 4.65
N GLU A 446 -14.32 14.34 5.93
CA GLU A 446 -14.49 15.65 6.58
C GLU A 446 -13.62 16.72 5.91
N ASN A 447 -12.34 16.40 5.68
CA ASN A 447 -11.38 17.32 5.08
C ASN A 447 -11.74 17.69 3.63
N TYR A 448 -12.23 16.76 2.82
CA TYR A 448 -12.65 17.09 1.45
C TYR A 448 -14.03 17.74 1.43
N PHE A 449 -15.07 17.03 1.89
CA PHE A 449 -16.45 17.46 1.68
C PHE A 449 -16.93 18.58 2.60
N LEU A 450 -16.28 18.82 3.75
CA LEU A 450 -16.68 19.92 4.65
C LEU A 450 -15.72 21.13 4.61
N ARG A 451 -14.51 20.98 4.05
CA ARG A 451 -13.49 22.05 4.05
C ARG A 451 -13.05 22.52 2.66
N SER A 452 -13.51 21.87 1.57
CA SER A 452 -13.34 22.36 0.19
C SER A 452 -14.68 22.74 -0.46
N GLU A 453 -14.71 23.81 -1.25
CA GLU A 453 -15.91 24.26 -1.98
C GLU A 453 -16.33 23.23 -3.06
N ALA A 454 -15.35 22.63 -3.76
CA ALA A 454 -15.62 21.60 -4.76
C ALA A 454 -16.24 20.35 -4.11
N GLY A 455 -15.69 19.88 -2.98
CA GLY A 455 -16.27 18.78 -2.22
C GLY A 455 -17.69 19.08 -1.74
N HIS A 456 -17.94 20.26 -1.16
CA HIS A 456 -19.30 20.68 -0.76
C HIS A 456 -20.32 20.54 -1.91
N GLN A 457 -19.95 20.99 -3.12
CA GLN A 457 -20.80 20.91 -4.30
C GLN A 457 -20.97 19.48 -4.81
N ARG A 458 -19.92 18.66 -4.74
CA ARG A 458 -19.90 17.26 -5.21
C ARG A 458 -20.62 16.26 -4.33
N ARG A 459 -20.89 16.61 -3.07
CA ARG A 459 -21.46 15.72 -2.05
C ARG A 459 -22.60 14.82 -2.57
N GLU A 460 -23.62 15.41 -3.21
CA GLU A 460 -24.83 14.65 -3.56
C GLU A 460 -24.60 13.69 -4.73
N ASP A 461 -23.88 14.11 -5.76
CA ASP A 461 -23.54 13.26 -6.90
C ASP A 461 -22.57 12.13 -6.50
N PHE A 462 -21.55 12.46 -5.69
CA PHE A 462 -20.60 11.47 -5.17
C PHE A 462 -21.29 10.43 -4.28
N MET A 463 -22.15 10.86 -3.35
CA MET A 463 -22.89 9.94 -2.48
C MET A 463 -23.83 9.01 -3.25
N ASN A 464 -24.39 9.46 -4.38
CA ASN A 464 -25.25 8.67 -5.25
C ASN A 464 -24.49 7.78 -6.25
N THR A 465 -23.16 7.94 -6.37
CA THR A 465 -22.31 7.09 -7.21
C THR A 465 -22.41 5.65 -6.71
N LYS A 466 -22.60 4.70 -7.64
CA LYS A 466 -22.71 3.28 -7.32
C LYS A 466 -21.36 2.60 -7.46
N ALA A 467 -21.04 1.72 -6.52
CA ALA A 467 -19.91 0.83 -6.62
C ALA A 467 -20.05 -0.10 -7.83
N THR A 468 -18.95 -0.30 -8.54
CA THR A 468 -18.85 -1.02 -9.81
C THR A 468 -17.80 -2.13 -9.81
N LEU A 469 -16.83 -2.10 -8.89
CA LEU A 469 -15.77 -3.11 -8.85
C LEU A 469 -16.24 -4.40 -8.16
N ASP A 470 -15.69 -5.54 -8.59
CA ASP A 470 -16.03 -6.89 -8.10
C ASP A 470 -15.44 -7.21 -6.70
N PHE A 471 -15.62 -6.31 -5.74
CA PHE A 471 -15.32 -6.55 -4.32
C PHE A 471 -16.59 -6.86 -3.51
N GLY A 472 -17.67 -7.29 -4.19
CA GLY A 472 -18.97 -7.62 -3.58
C GLY A 472 -19.89 -6.43 -3.29
N ASN A 473 -19.50 -5.22 -3.70
CA ASN A 473 -20.22 -3.97 -3.43
C ASN A 473 -21.14 -3.51 -4.58
N ALA A 474 -21.09 -4.16 -5.74
CA ALA A 474 -21.80 -3.78 -6.95
C ALA A 474 -23.27 -3.36 -6.70
N GLY A 475 -23.59 -2.14 -7.12
CA GLY A 475 -24.93 -1.56 -7.02
C GLY A 475 -25.27 -0.86 -5.70
N LEU A 476 -24.47 -1.02 -4.63
CA LEU A 476 -24.52 -0.14 -3.46
C LEU A 476 -24.01 1.25 -3.81
N THR A 477 -24.56 2.28 -3.19
CA THR A 477 -24.06 3.65 -3.30
C THR A 477 -22.86 3.90 -2.39
N TYR A 478 -22.01 4.85 -2.77
CA TYR A 478 -20.92 5.34 -1.93
C TYR A 478 -21.44 5.89 -0.59
N GLY A 479 -22.63 6.50 -0.57
CA GLY A 479 -23.27 6.92 0.68
C GLY A 479 -23.64 5.77 1.62
N GLU A 480 -24.14 4.65 1.10
CA GLU A 480 -24.39 3.44 1.90
C GLU A 480 -23.08 2.86 2.45
N LEU A 481 -22.02 2.81 1.64
CA LEU A 481 -20.70 2.30 2.05
C LEU A 481 -20.03 3.18 3.14
N ILE A 482 -20.14 4.50 3.02
CA ILE A 482 -19.69 5.45 4.04
C ILE A 482 -20.47 5.27 5.35
N LEU A 483 -21.79 5.06 5.29
CA LEU A 483 -22.61 4.79 6.47
C LEU A 483 -22.22 3.45 7.13
N ILE A 484 -21.91 2.41 6.35
CA ILE A 484 -21.44 1.12 6.86
C ILE A 484 -20.11 1.27 7.62
N ASN A 485 -19.14 2.02 7.08
CA ASN A 485 -17.88 2.32 7.80
C ASN A 485 -18.14 3.12 9.09
N ALA A 486 -18.89 4.22 9.01
CA ALA A 486 -19.15 5.08 10.16
C ALA A 486 -19.85 4.30 11.29
N LYS A 487 -20.76 3.39 10.94
CA LYS A 487 -21.37 2.48 11.91
C LYS A 487 -20.34 1.56 12.56
N ALA A 488 -19.46 0.92 11.78
CA ALA A 488 -18.42 0.04 12.32
C ALA A 488 -17.47 0.78 13.27
N VAL A 489 -17.08 2.02 12.95
CA VAL A 489 -16.28 2.88 13.84
C VAL A 489 -17.04 3.20 15.13
N MET A 490 -18.33 3.59 15.04
CA MET A 490 -19.16 3.87 16.22
C MET A 490 -19.34 2.62 17.11
N ASP A 491 -19.58 1.46 16.51
CA ASP A 491 -19.80 0.19 17.23
C ASP A 491 -18.50 -0.32 17.89
N LYS A 492 -17.38 -0.38 17.15
CA LYS A 492 -16.05 -0.82 17.65
C LYS A 492 -15.55 0.02 18.83
N THR A 493 -15.84 1.32 18.84
CA THR A 493 -15.28 2.27 19.82
C THR A 493 -16.20 2.54 21.02
N ALA A 494 -17.41 1.99 21.02
CA ALA A 494 -18.42 2.27 22.05
C ALA A 494 -18.05 1.72 23.43
N ALA A 495 -17.40 0.57 23.52
CA ALA A 495 -17.09 -0.08 24.80
C ALA A 495 -16.16 0.79 25.68
N PHE A 496 -15.12 1.39 25.08
CA PHE A 496 -14.20 2.28 25.80
C PHE A 496 -14.86 3.59 26.25
N ALA A 497 -15.85 4.08 25.49
CA ALA A 497 -16.50 5.36 25.74
C ALA A 497 -17.59 5.31 26.83
N GLN A 498 -18.09 4.13 27.19
CA GLN A 498 -19.12 3.95 28.23
C GLN A 498 -18.60 4.23 29.65
N ASP A 499 -19.50 4.53 30.58
CA ASP A 499 -19.16 4.77 32.00
C ASP A 499 -18.37 3.59 32.62
N GLY A 500 -17.12 3.84 33.01
CA GLY A 500 -16.21 2.81 33.53
C GLY A 500 -15.59 1.90 32.48
N GLY A 501 -15.86 2.14 31.19
CA GLY A 501 -15.32 1.41 30.05
C GLY A 501 -13.87 1.73 29.70
N GLN A 502 -13.25 2.72 30.34
CA GLN A 502 -11.86 3.16 30.07
C GLN A 502 -10.84 2.18 30.67
N ILE A 503 -10.80 0.97 30.12
CA ILE A 503 -9.93 -0.16 30.50
C ILE A 503 -9.21 -0.72 29.26
N GLN A 504 -8.13 -1.48 29.47
CA GLN A 504 -7.25 -1.97 28.40
C GLN A 504 -7.97 -2.94 27.45
N GLU A 505 -8.89 -3.74 27.99
CA GLU A 505 -9.70 -4.72 27.28
C GLU A 505 -10.67 -4.10 26.26
N ASN A 506 -10.97 -2.80 26.41
CA ASN A 506 -11.88 -2.06 25.53
C ASN A 506 -11.15 -1.16 24.52
N LEU A 507 -9.82 -1.13 24.52
CA LEU A 507 -9.03 -0.48 23.48
C LEU A 507 -9.20 -1.22 22.13
N ILE A 508 -8.68 -0.67 21.04
CA ILE A 508 -8.56 -1.37 19.76
C ILE A 508 -7.32 -2.26 19.81
N HIS A 509 -7.54 -3.56 19.66
CA HIS A 509 -6.51 -4.60 19.56
C HIS A 509 -6.28 -4.95 18.09
N LEU A 510 -5.13 -5.55 17.76
CA LEU A 510 -4.96 -6.29 16.51
C LEU A 510 -5.92 -7.48 16.47
N GLU A 511 -6.42 -7.83 15.29
CA GLU A 511 -7.26 -9.01 15.04
C GLU A 511 -6.65 -10.29 15.63
N GLU A 512 -7.49 -11.23 16.08
CA GLU A 512 -7.05 -12.46 16.77
C GLU A 512 -6.04 -13.25 15.92
N ASP A 513 -5.02 -13.83 16.55
CA ASP A 513 -3.87 -14.53 15.95
C ASP A 513 -2.97 -13.72 14.97
N GLU A 514 -3.33 -12.50 14.59
CA GLU A 514 -2.49 -11.65 13.73
C GLU A 514 -1.28 -11.03 14.47
N VAL A 515 -0.15 -10.93 13.76
CA VAL A 515 1.14 -10.42 14.29
C VAL A 515 1.49 -9.01 13.78
N VAL A 516 0.65 -8.46 12.90
CA VAL A 516 0.72 -7.12 12.32
C VAL A 516 -0.70 -6.58 12.18
N GLY A 517 -0.87 -5.26 12.10
CA GLY A 517 -2.20 -4.67 11.97
C GLY A 517 -2.27 -3.14 12.01
N GLN A 518 -1.12 -2.45 11.93
CA GLN A 518 -1.05 -1.01 11.66
C GLN A 518 0.19 -0.71 10.82
N TRP A 519 0.45 0.57 10.50
CA TRP A 519 1.50 1.03 9.58
C TRP A 519 2.89 0.41 9.79
N ARG A 520 3.30 0.13 11.02
CA ARG A 520 4.52 -0.61 11.36
C ARG A 520 4.34 -2.12 11.12
N ASP A 521 3.93 -2.50 9.92
CA ASP A 521 3.47 -3.85 9.50
C ASP A 521 4.57 -4.92 9.32
N SER A 522 5.59 -4.86 10.18
CA SER A 522 6.60 -5.91 10.33
C SER A 522 6.45 -6.59 11.70
N THR A 523 6.82 -7.86 11.82
CA THR A 523 6.68 -8.68 13.05
C THR A 523 7.17 -8.01 14.35
N TYR A 524 8.19 -7.16 14.27
CA TYR A 524 8.74 -6.42 15.42
C TYR A 524 8.46 -4.91 15.38
N GLY A 525 7.66 -4.42 14.44
CA GLY A 525 7.45 -2.99 14.21
C GLY A 525 6.83 -2.27 15.41
N ILE A 526 5.91 -2.94 16.11
CA ILE A 526 5.40 -2.53 17.43
C ILE A 526 5.88 -3.47 18.55
N GLY A 527 7.05 -4.11 18.40
CA GLY A 527 7.64 -4.98 19.41
C GLY A 527 6.82 -6.25 19.74
N GLY A 528 5.96 -6.68 18.81
CA GLY A 528 4.98 -7.75 19.03
C GLY A 528 3.76 -7.34 19.86
N GLY A 529 3.56 -6.04 20.11
CA GLY A 529 2.40 -5.53 20.84
C GLY A 529 1.07 -5.85 20.16
N ARG A 530 0.02 -6.02 20.98
CA ARG A 530 -1.35 -6.31 20.52
C ARG A 530 -2.26 -5.08 20.49
N ILE A 531 -1.91 -4.01 21.21
CA ILE A 531 -2.74 -2.81 21.36
C ILE A 531 -1.92 -1.59 20.91
N PRO A 532 -2.03 -1.12 19.66
CA PRO A 532 -1.16 -0.08 19.11
C PRO A 532 -1.50 1.34 19.59
N TYR A 533 -0.47 2.16 19.86
CA TYR A 533 -0.60 3.49 20.43
C TYR A 533 -1.25 4.52 19.50
N ASP A 534 -0.85 4.56 18.22
CA ASP A 534 -1.34 5.50 17.20
C ASP A 534 -2.84 5.35 16.94
N VAL A 535 -3.30 4.10 16.74
CA VAL A 535 -4.71 3.79 16.51
C VAL A 535 -5.57 4.29 17.67
N ASN A 536 -5.18 3.96 18.89
CA ASN A 536 -5.95 4.23 20.10
C ASN A 536 -5.90 5.70 20.54
N SER A 537 -4.74 6.38 20.41
CA SER A 537 -4.55 7.75 20.90
C SER A 537 -4.83 8.84 19.87
N ALA A 538 -4.85 8.51 18.57
CA ALA A 538 -5.00 9.48 17.49
C ALA A 538 -6.08 9.11 16.49
N LEU A 539 -6.02 7.92 15.88
CA LEU A 539 -6.89 7.58 14.75
C LEU A 539 -8.36 7.43 15.16
N VAL A 540 -8.63 6.64 16.21
CA VAL A 540 -9.98 6.46 16.78
C VAL A 540 -10.63 7.79 17.18
N PRO A 541 -10.02 8.65 18.03
CA PRO A 541 -10.63 9.92 18.38
C PRO A 541 -10.80 10.86 17.17
N ALA A 542 -9.86 10.88 16.21
CA ALA A 542 -10.00 11.66 14.99
C ALA A 542 -11.21 11.21 14.16
N ALA A 543 -11.36 9.90 13.92
CA ALA A 543 -12.50 9.35 13.20
C ALA A 543 -13.84 9.68 13.87
N LEU A 544 -13.91 9.61 15.21
CA LEU A 544 -15.10 9.98 15.97
C LEU A 544 -15.42 11.48 15.91
N ARG A 545 -14.41 12.36 15.95
CA ARG A 545 -14.60 13.81 15.70
C ARG A 545 -15.14 14.07 14.29
N SER A 546 -14.59 13.39 13.29
CA SER A 546 -15.03 13.55 11.90
C SER A 546 -16.43 13.00 11.65
N ILE A 547 -16.80 11.85 12.25
CA ILE A 547 -18.20 11.36 12.23
C ILE A 547 -19.14 12.38 12.88
N ALA A 548 -18.76 13.00 14.01
CA ALA A 548 -19.56 14.05 14.63
C ALA A 548 -19.74 15.27 13.69
N ALA A 549 -18.68 15.69 12.99
CA ALA A 549 -18.74 16.79 12.02
C ALA A 549 -19.63 16.46 10.81
N LEU A 550 -19.48 15.26 10.23
CA LEU A 550 -20.30 14.76 9.13
C LEU A 550 -21.78 14.60 9.53
N SER A 551 -22.07 14.10 10.74
CA SER A 551 -23.43 14.07 11.30
C SER A 551 -24.04 15.47 11.40
N ASN A 552 -23.28 16.47 11.90
CA ASN A 552 -23.74 17.86 11.96
C ASN A 552 -24.00 18.45 10.55
N ALA A 553 -23.24 18.03 9.54
CA ALA A 553 -23.46 18.38 8.14
C ALA A 553 -24.58 17.57 7.45
N GLY A 554 -25.30 16.71 8.19
CA GLY A 554 -26.48 15.99 7.71
C GLY A 554 -26.19 14.73 6.89
N TRP A 555 -25.01 14.11 7.04
CA TRP A 555 -24.65 12.88 6.33
C TRP A 555 -25.39 11.64 6.85
N PHE A 556 -25.55 11.52 8.17
CA PHE A 556 -26.09 10.33 8.84
C PHE A 556 -27.48 10.59 9.40
N GLN A 557 -28.44 10.96 8.56
CA GLN A 557 -29.78 11.43 8.97
C GLN A 557 -30.61 10.36 9.72
N GLU A 558 -30.35 9.08 9.45
CA GLU A 558 -30.95 7.95 10.16
C GLU A 558 -30.47 7.84 11.62
N TYR A 559 -29.35 8.49 11.95
CA TYR A 559 -28.72 8.47 13.27
C TYR A 559 -28.59 9.90 13.84
N PRO A 560 -29.73 10.59 14.13
CA PRO A 560 -29.74 12.01 14.49
C PRO A 560 -28.99 12.35 15.79
N THR A 561 -28.66 11.36 16.62
CA THR A 561 -27.88 11.52 17.85
C THR A 561 -26.37 11.40 17.64
N TRP A 562 -25.89 10.90 16.49
CA TRP A 562 -24.45 10.66 16.28
C TRP A 562 -23.60 11.93 16.33
N ALA A 563 -24.14 13.09 15.96
CA ALA A 563 -23.45 14.38 16.09
C ALA A 563 -22.97 14.65 17.54
N GLU A 564 -23.82 14.36 18.52
CA GLU A 564 -23.50 14.51 19.94
C GLU A 564 -22.76 13.29 20.48
N LEU A 565 -23.23 12.08 20.16
CA LEU A 565 -22.68 10.83 20.69
C LEU A 565 -21.23 10.60 20.24
N ALA A 566 -20.92 10.79 18.95
CA ALA A 566 -19.56 10.63 18.44
C ALA A 566 -18.61 11.70 19.02
N ALA A 567 -19.09 12.92 19.26
CA ALA A 567 -18.32 13.97 19.92
C ALA A 567 -18.04 13.66 21.40
N GLN A 568 -18.99 13.06 22.11
CA GLN A 568 -18.81 12.58 23.48
C GLN A 568 -17.82 11.42 23.53
N HIS A 569 -17.98 10.41 22.66
CA HIS A 569 -17.05 9.28 22.54
C HIS A 569 -15.63 9.77 22.22
N ALA A 570 -15.47 10.65 21.23
CA ALA A 570 -14.18 11.25 20.88
C ALA A 570 -13.51 11.91 22.08
N GLN A 571 -14.24 12.69 22.88
CA GLN A 571 -13.70 13.33 24.08
C GLN A 571 -13.19 12.30 25.10
N VAL A 572 -13.94 11.22 25.35
CA VAL A 572 -13.51 10.14 26.26
C VAL A 572 -12.24 9.45 25.76
N TRP A 573 -12.16 9.15 24.47
CA TRP A 573 -10.98 8.58 23.81
C TRP A 573 -9.77 9.53 23.86
N GLU A 574 -9.96 10.82 23.56
CA GLU A 574 -8.91 11.84 23.64
C GLU A 574 -8.32 11.94 25.05
N ASP A 575 -9.18 11.98 26.08
CA ASP A 575 -8.79 12.25 27.46
C ASP A 575 -8.17 11.04 28.18
N ASN A 576 -8.58 9.81 27.86
CA ASN A 576 -8.31 8.64 28.70
C ASN A 576 -7.29 7.64 28.14
N THR A 577 -6.81 7.83 26.91
CA THR A 577 -5.95 6.84 26.20
C THR A 577 -4.46 6.98 26.50
N LEU A 578 -3.90 8.21 26.49
CA LEU A 578 -2.45 8.42 26.65
C LEU A 578 -1.86 7.73 27.89
N ARG A 579 -2.58 7.74 29.02
CA ARG A 579 -2.16 7.15 30.31
C ARG A 579 -1.85 5.65 30.27
N PHE A 580 -2.34 4.92 29.26
CA PHE A 580 -2.03 3.49 29.10
C PHE A 580 -0.63 3.28 28.51
N PHE A 581 -0.16 4.24 27.70
CA PHE A 581 1.09 4.17 26.94
C PHE A 581 2.21 5.00 27.56
N GLU A 582 1.92 5.87 28.53
CA GLU A 582 2.90 6.72 29.20
C GLU A 582 4.02 5.90 29.87
N VAL A 583 5.25 6.13 29.42
CA VAL A 583 6.48 5.68 30.06
C VAL A 583 7.14 6.88 30.72
N ASN A 584 7.49 6.74 32.00
CA ASN A 584 8.32 7.67 32.74
C ASN A 584 9.55 6.91 33.27
N VAL A 585 10.74 7.32 32.83
CA VAL A 585 12.03 6.72 33.20
C VAL A 585 12.82 7.70 34.07
N PRO A 586 13.10 7.37 35.34
CA PRO A 586 13.88 8.24 36.23
C PRO A 586 15.25 8.61 35.65
N ALA A 587 15.70 9.85 35.87
CA ALA A 587 16.91 10.40 35.24
C ALA A 587 18.20 9.57 35.45
N GLU A 588 18.31 8.84 36.56
CA GLU A 588 19.44 7.95 36.85
C GLU A 588 19.35 6.62 36.08
N GLU A 589 18.15 6.03 36.01
CA GLU A 589 17.86 4.81 35.24
C GLU A 589 18.01 5.07 33.73
N ALA A 590 17.50 6.20 33.26
CA ALA A 590 17.57 6.64 31.86
C ALA A 590 19.04 6.74 31.36
N ARG A 591 19.97 7.25 32.18
CA ARG A 591 21.41 7.25 31.84
C ARG A 591 21.95 5.84 31.66
N ALA A 592 21.73 4.98 32.65
CA ALA A 592 22.25 3.62 32.65
C ALA A 592 21.70 2.79 31.48
N LEU A 593 20.41 2.97 31.14
CA LEU A 593 19.76 2.33 30.00
C LEU A 593 20.39 2.77 28.67
N VAL A 594 20.56 4.09 28.45
CA VAL A 594 21.14 4.62 27.21
C VAL A 594 22.63 4.26 27.08
N GLU A 595 23.39 4.28 28.17
CA GLU A 595 24.79 3.80 28.19
C GLU A 595 24.87 2.33 27.77
N ASN A 596 24.10 1.46 28.45
CA ASN A 596 24.01 0.03 28.11
C ASN A 596 23.53 -0.21 26.66
N TYR A 597 22.58 0.58 26.15
CA TYR A 597 22.15 0.52 24.76
C TYR A 597 23.30 0.80 23.78
N THR A 598 24.13 1.82 24.04
CA THR A 598 25.28 2.11 23.17
C THR A 598 26.37 1.04 23.21
N GLU A 599 26.61 0.43 24.37
CA GLU A 599 27.56 -0.68 24.51
C GLU A 599 27.07 -1.95 23.81
N THR A 600 25.78 -2.29 23.97
CA THR A 600 25.20 -3.53 23.45
C THR A 600 24.84 -3.49 21.96
N SER A 601 24.45 -2.33 21.43
CA SER A 601 24.12 -2.17 20.01
C SER A 601 25.35 -2.13 19.10
N GLY A 602 26.54 -1.78 19.63
CA GLY A 602 27.82 -1.95 18.95
C GLY A 602 28.13 -1.01 17.78
N TYR A 603 27.25 -0.04 17.48
CA TYR A 603 27.44 0.91 16.37
C TYR A 603 28.50 1.99 16.63
N GLY A 604 28.92 2.20 17.90
CA GLY A 604 30.03 3.09 18.25
C GLY A 604 29.70 4.58 18.40
N PHE A 605 28.43 4.99 18.34
CA PHE A 605 28.02 6.35 18.68
C PHE A 605 28.01 6.60 20.20
N PRO A 606 28.24 7.84 20.67
CA PRO A 606 28.22 8.16 22.09
C PRO A 606 26.81 8.08 22.69
N SER A 607 26.71 7.69 23.96
CA SER A 607 25.43 7.63 24.72
C SER A 607 24.77 9.00 24.90
N ARG A 608 25.56 10.06 25.03
CA ARG A 608 25.08 11.43 25.37
C ARG A 608 24.26 11.47 26.67
N SER A 609 24.52 10.56 27.62
CA SER A 609 23.80 10.43 28.89
C SER A 609 23.93 11.67 29.81
N ASP A 610 24.88 12.56 29.50
CA ASP A 610 25.02 13.89 30.09
C ASP A 610 23.86 14.84 29.76
N LEU A 611 23.16 14.63 28.63
CA LEU A 611 21.99 15.42 28.23
C LEU A 611 20.74 15.15 29.09
N ILE A 612 20.69 14.03 29.80
CA ILE A 612 19.52 13.60 30.58
C ILE A 612 19.48 14.36 31.91
N THR A 613 19.00 15.61 31.96
CA THR A 613 19.00 16.39 33.21
C THR A 613 17.81 16.10 34.13
N ASN A 614 16.74 15.49 33.60
CA ASN A 614 15.49 15.18 34.30
C ASN A 614 14.99 13.78 33.88
N ASP A 615 13.87 13.34 34.45
CA ASP A 615 13.20 12.10 34.05
C ASP A 615 12.74 12.18 32.59
N VAL A 616 12.82 11.05 31.87
CA VAL A 616 12.48 10.95 30.45
C VAL A 616 11.05 10.43 30.31
N VAL A 617 10.20 11.20 29.64
CA VAL A 617 8.78 10.85 29.41
C VAL A 617 8.52 10.66 27.91
N TYR A 618 7.79 9.60 27.56
CA TYR A 618 7.36 9.30 26.19
C TYR A 618 6.19 8.32 26.20
N HIS A 619 5.51 8.14 25.06
CA HIS A 619 4.52 7.07 24.89
C HIS A 619 5.18 5.84 24.25
N GLY A 620 4.99 4.65 24.82
CA GLY A 620 5.44 3.39 24.24
C GLY A 620 4.61 2.98 23.02
N LEU A 621 5.19 2.18 22.12
CA LEU A 621 4.60 1.82 20.82
C LEU A 621 3.25 1.07 20.93
N ALA A 622 3.13 0.18 21.90
CA ALA A 622 1.98 -0.70 22.06
C ALA A 622 1.94 -1.34 23.45
N LEU A 623 0.80 -1.91 23.82
CA LEU A 623 0.67 -2.79 25.00
C LEU A 623 0.79 -4.27 24.58
N GLU A 624 1.04 -5.14 25.57
CA GLU A 624 1.09 -6.60 25.39
C GLU A 624 2.12 -7.05 24.33
N GLY A 625 3.36 -6.58 24.49
CA GLY A 625 4.48 -6.90 23.61
C GLY A 625 5.10 -8.28 23.84
N ASN A 626 6.01 -8.64 22.93
CA ASN A 626 6.83 -9.85 23.04
C ASN A 626 7.57 -9.92 24.39
N ASN A 627 7.91 -11.15 24.82
CA ASN A 627 8.59 -11.42 26.09
C ASN A 627 7.79 -10.97 27.34
N ASP A 628 6.46 -11.13 27.30
CA ASP A 628 5.53 -10.75 28.38
C ASP A 628 5.65 -9.26 28.80
N GLN A 629 6.04 -8.38 27.87
CA GLN A 629 6.22 -6.94 28.14
C GLN A 629 4.84 -6.26 28.16
N PRO A 630 4.36 -5.72 29.30
CA PRO A 630 3.02 -5.12 29.35
C PRO A 630 2.91 -3.83 28.52
N LEU A 631 4.03 -3.14 28.30
CA LEU A 631 4.15 -1.91 27.52
C LEU A 631 5.49 -1.95 26.76
N VAL A 632 5.43 -1.75 25.44
CA VAL A 632 6.59 -1.76 24.54
C VAL A 632 7.33 -0.42 24.67
N LYS A 633 8.39 -0.41 25.48
CA LYS A 633 9.12 0.78 25.96
C LYS A 633 10.03 1.44 24.91
N VAL A 634 9.53 1.65 23.71
CA VAL A 634 10.26 2.29 22.60
C VAL A 634 9.74 3.71 22.39
N MET A 635 10.61 4.71 22.56
CA MET A 635 10.31 6.09 22.20
C MET A 635 10.20 6.18 20.68
N ASN A 636 9.18 6.85 20.15
CA ASN A 636 8.82 6.73 18.73
C ASN A 636 8.22 8.02 18.19
N THR A 637 7.96 8.03 16.89
CA THR A 637 7.41 9.18 16.16
C THR A 637 5.89 9.24 16.08
N ASP A 638 5.16 8.23 16.59
CA ASP A 638 3.70 8.09 16.41
C ASP A 638 2.88 9.19 17.09
N ASP A 639 3.48 9.97 17.99
CA ASP A 639 2.95 11.26 18.44
C ASP A 639 2.55 12.18 17.24
N CYS A 640 3.16 12.02 16.06
CA CYS A 640 2.81 12.76 14.84
C CYS A 640 1.34 12.59 14.43
N PHE A 641 0.74 11.42 14.62
CA PHE A 641 -0.67 11.20 14.29
C PHE A 641 -1.57 12.05 15.17
N ARG A 642 -1.30 12.10 16.48
CA ARG A 642 -2.10 12.91 17.41
C ARG A 642 -1.91 14.39 17.15
N LEU A 643 -0.68 14.84 16.86
CA LEU A 643 -0.37 16.21 16.45
C LEU A 643 -1.11 16.63 15.16
N PHE A 644 -1.19 15.75 14.16
CA PHE A 644 -1.74 16.04 12.85
C PHE A 644 -3.26 15.91 12.77
N LEU A 645 -3.84 14.89 13.42
CA LEU A 645 -5.26 14.52 13.26
C LEU A 645 -6.19 15.04 14.37
N THR A 646 -5.65 15.45 15.54
CA THR A 646 -6.49 15.82 16.70
C THR A 646 -6.34 17.28 17.13
N ASN A 647 -7.43 17.87 17.62
CA ASN A 647 -7.48 19.20 18.23
C ASN A 647 -7.98 19.08 19.68
N THR A 648 -7.27 18.30 20.50
CA THR A 648 -7.74 17.97 21.87
C THR A 648 -7.92 19.21 22.75
N THR A 649 -8.82 19.09 23.73
CA THR A 649 -9.35 20.21 24.53
C THR A 649 -8.91 20.20 25.99
N ASN A 650 -8.35 19.09 26.47
CA ASN A 650 -7.82 18.92 27.82
C ASN A 650 -6.45 19.59 27.95
N GLN A 651 -6.46 20.83 28.43
CA GLN A 651 -5.30 21.74 28.35
C GLN A 651 -4.06 21.26 29.13
N PRO A 652 -4.16 20.71 30.36
CA PRO A 652 -2.98 20.14 31.05
C PRO A 652 -2.36 18.97 30.28
N GLN A 653 -3.19 18.06 29.75
CA GLN A 653 -2.71 16.91 28.98
C GLN A 653 -2.10 17.34 27.65
N LEU A 654 -2.75 18.24 26.90
CA LEU A 654 -2.24 18.79 25.64
C LEU A 654 -0.90 19.50 25.85
N THR A 655 -0.77 20.32 26.91
CA THR A 655 0.46 21.04 27.23
C THR A 655 1.60 20.09 27.61
N ALA A 656 1.31 19.03 28.37
CA ALA A 656 2.30 18.01 28.72
C ALA A 656 2.76 17.21 27.50
N PHE A 657 1.81 16.72 26.69
CA PHE A 657 2.04 16.00 25.44
C PHE A 657 2.94 16.81 24.49
N LEU A 658 2.54 18.05 24.16
CA LEU A 658 3.31 18.92 23.26
C LEU A 658 4.73 19.16 23.74
N ASN A 659 4.92 19.39 25.05
CA ASN A 659 6.26 19.61 25.60
C ASN A 659 7.13 18.33 25.56
N GLN A 660 6.52 17.16 25.80
CA GLN A 660 7.21 15.86 25.73
C GLN A 660 7.60 15.53 24.29
N THR A 661 6.67 15.62 23.34
CA THR A 661 6.95 15.34 21.91
C THR A 661 8.02 16.30 21.40
N ALA A 662 7.90 17.60 21.68
CA ALA A 662 8.91 18.59 21.30
C ALA A 662 10.29 18.28 21.89
N THR A 663 10.37 17.86 23.16
CA THR A 663 11.64 17.46 23.77
C THR A 663 12.26 16.24 23.09
N ASN A 664 11.45 15.22 22.77
CA ASN A 664 11.93 13.97 22.16
C ASN A 664 12.38 14.16 20.70
N VAL A 665 11.66 14.99 19.93
CA VAL A 665 12.00 15.35 18.54
C VAL A 665 13.31 16.14 18.45
N ARG A 666 13.58 17.02 19.42
CA ARG A 666 14.78 17.87 19.42
C ARG A 666 16.02 17.19 19.98
N THR A 667 15.83 16.26 20.90
CA THR A 667 16.94 15.67 21.63
C THR A 667 17.69 14.67 20.74
N PRO A 668 19.03 14.73 20.66
CA PRO A 668 19.79 13.81 19.81
C PRO A 668 19.63 12.34 20.22
N PHE A 669 19.48 11.47 19.24
CA PHE A 669 19.60 10.02 19.40
C PHE A 669 21.00 9.65 19.95
N PRO A 670 21.12 8.70 20.91
CA PRO A 670 20.08 7.80 21.43
C PRO A 670 19.24 8.33 22.60
N VAL A 671 19.36 9.60 23.01
CA VAL A 671 18.56 10.16 24.11
C VAL A 671 17.16 10.59 23.62
N GLY A 672 17.06 11.20 22.44
CA GLY A 672 15.80 11.47 21.74
C GLY A 672 15.75 10.79 20.38
N LEU A 673 15.14 11.43 19.39
CA LEU A 673 14.91 10.87 18.06
C LEU A 673 15.81 11.46 16.97
N LEU A 674 16.51 12.58 17.22
CA LEU A 674 17.18 13.34 16.15
C LEU A 674 18.59 12.81 15.83
N THR A 675 18.86 12.51 14.56
CA THR A 675 20.22 12.33 14.01
C THR A 675 20.55 13.45 13.02
N SER A 676 21.80 13.54 12.57
CA SER A 676 22.19 14.42 11.46
C SER A 676 21.54 14.03 10.12
N VAL A 677 21.04 12.80 9.99
CA VAL A 677 20.30 12.29 8.82
C VAL A 677 18.80 12.13 9.09
N SER A 678 18.28 12.98 9.99
CA SER A 678 16.89 13.13 10.41
C SER A 678 16.41 12.19 11.51
N MET A 679 15.10 12.21 11.76
CA MET A 679 14.43 11.68 12.95
C MET A 679 14.16 10.19 12.80
N VAL A 680 14.70 9.35 13.70
CA VAL A 680 14.43 7.90 13.69
C VAL A 680 13.01 7.61 14.16
N VAL A 681 12.33 6.65 13.53
CA VAL A 681 10.92 6.31 13.85
C VAL A 681 10.75 5.49 15.12
N ALA A 682 11.84 4.90 15.62
CA ALA A 682 11.88 4.14 16.86
C ALA A 682 13.25 4.29 17.54
N ASN A 683 13.24 4.51 18.85
CA ASN A 683 14.39 4.55 19.73
C ASN A 683 14.20 3.52 20.88
N PRO A 684 14.89 2.37 20.82
CA PRO A 684 14.80 1.30 21.81
C PRO A 684 15.65 1.52 23.07
N ALA A 685 16.39 2.62 23.20
CA ALA A 685 17.44 2.78 24.21
C ALA A 685 16.95 2.67 25.68
N TYR A 686 15.67 2.95 25.92
CA TYR A 686 15.02 2.91 27.23
C TYR A 686 14.34 1.56 27.55
N GLY A 687 14.41 0.58 26.65
CA GLY A 687 13.69 -0.69 26.80
C GLY A 687 14.23 -1.63 27.87
N GLY A 688 15.56 -1.62 28.10
CA GLY A 688 16.25 -2.44 29.12
C GLY A 688 16.34 -3.95 28.85
N ASP A 689 15.41 -4.52 28.09
CA ASP A 689 15.44 -5.92 27.62
C ASP A 689 16.26 -6.04 26.30
N ALA A 690 17.00 -7.14 26.16
CA ALA A 690 17.80 -7.41 24.97
C ALA A 690 16.95 -7.58 23.69
N VAL A 691 15.66 -7.94 23.81
CA VAL A 691 14.73 -8.03 22.67
C VAL A 691 14.62 -6.71 21.89
N TYR A 692 14.74 -5.57 22.58
CA TYR A 692 14.67 -4.25 21.94
C TYR A 692 15.90 -4.01 21.05
N THR A 693 17.11 -4.21 21.59
CA THR A 693 18.37 -4.08 20.84
C THR A 693 18.51 -5.07 19.68
N GLN A 694 17.90 -6.25 19.77
CA GLN A 694 18.01 -7.29 18.75
C GLN A 694 17.08 -7.07 17.55
N ASN A 695 15.96 -6.34 17.73
CA ASN A 695 14.91 -6.25 16.72
C ASN A 695 14.62 -4.82 16.23
N PHE A 696 14.94 -3.78 17.01
CA PHE A 696 14.87 -2.37 16.58
C PHE A 696 16.24 -1.86 16.12
N THR A 697 16.84 -2.58 15.17
CA THR A 697 18.15 -2.28 14.57
C THR A 697 18.04 -1.25 13.44
N SER A 698 19.18 -0.73 12.94
CA SER A 698 19.17 0.21 11.82
C SER A 698 18.81 -0.45 10.48
N ASN A 699 18.94 -1.77 10.37
CA ASN A 699 18.51 -2.54 9.20
C ASN A 699 17.09 -3.12 9.31
N ALA A 700 16.35 -2.86 10.40
CA ALA A 700 14.95 -3.29 10.53
C ALA A 700 14.01 -2.24 9.92
N TYR A 701 13.04 -2.68 9.11
CA TYR A 701 12.12 -1.84 8.33
C TYR A 701 11.32 -0.82 9.17
N HIS A 702 11.05 -1.14 10.45
CA HIS A 702 10.44 -0.24 11.44
C HIS A 702 11.31 -0.05 12.70
N GLY A 703 12.62 -0.29 12.57
CA GLY A 703 13.61 -0.10 13.62
C GLY A 703 14.10 1.34 13.74
N THR A 704 15.40 1.53 13.97
CA THR A 704 16.02 2.87 14.09
C THR A 704 16.25 3.55 12.73
N VAL A 705 15.28 3.41 11.82
CA VAL A 705 15.28 3.96 10.45
C VAL A 705 14.52 5.29 10.38
N ILE A 706 14.60 5.99 9.25
CA ILE A 706 13.88 7.24 8.98
C ILE A 706 12.88 7.02 7.83
N TRP A 707 11.64 7.48 8.02
CA TRP A 707 10.54 7.39 7.04
C TRP A 707 10.11 8.79 6.58
N SER A 708 10.07 9.04 5.27
CA SER A 708 9.81 10.38 4.74
C SER A 708 8.44 10.96 5.16
N TRP A 709 7.38 10.17 5.08
CA TRP A 709 6.03 10.60 5.44
C TRP A 709 5.84 10.85 6.94
N GLN A 710 6.58 10.15 7.81
CA GLN A 710 6.60 10.41 9.27
C GLN A 710 7.23 11.76 9.57
N LEU A 711 8.29 12.16 8.85
CA LEU A 711 8.85 13.52 8.93
C LEU A 711 7.82 14.57 8.48
N ALA A 712 7.14 14.31 7.35
CA ALA A 712 6.12 15.21 6.82
C ALA A 712 4.93 15.37 7.78
N MET A 713 4.42 14.27 8.35
CA MET A 713 3.32 14.29 9.32
C MET A 713 3.74 14.94 10.65
N MET A 714 4.95 14.71 11.14
CA MET A 714 5.47 15.39 12.34
C MET A 714 5.58 16.90 12.11
N ALA A 715 6.16 17.33 10.99
CA ALA A 715 6.29 18.74 10.64
C ALA A 715 4.91 19.42 10.45
N ALA A 716 4.00 18.80 9.71
CA ALA A 716 2.64 19.28 9.50
C ALA A 716 1.81 19.29 10.80
N GLY A 717 2.01 18.31 11.68
CA GLY A 717 1.37 18.24 12.99
C GLY A 717 1.86 19.33 13.94
N LEU A 718 3.18 19.54 14.05
CA LEU A 718 3.75 20.64 14.84
C LEU A 718 3.25 22.00 14.32
N GLN A 719 3.24 22.20 13.00
CA GLN A 719 2.68 23.40 12.35
C GLN A 719 1.21 23.60 12.70
N ARG A 720 0.39 22.55 12.58
CA ARG A 720 -1.04 22.58 12.89
C ARG A 720 -1.26 23.04 14.32
N GLN A 721 -0.54 22.48 15.29
CA GLN A 721 -0.71 22.85 16.69
C GLN A 721 -0.23 24.29 16.95
N LEU A 722 0.91 24.73 16.40
CA LEU A 722 1.37 26.12 16.50
C LEU A 722 0.38 27.13 15.88
N GLN A 723 -0.24 26.79 14.74
CA GLN A 723 -1.21 27.67 14.08
C GLN A 723 -2.46 27.91 14.95
N ARG A 724 -2.89 26.93 15.78
CA ARG A 724 -3.98 27.10 16.76
C ARG A 724 -3.79 28.27 17.71
N CYS A 725 -2.54 28.66 18.00
CA CYS A 725 -2.21 29.85 18.80
C CYS A 725 -2.58 31.19 18.12
N THR A 726 -3.03 31.16 16.86
CA THR A 726 -3.44 32.34 16.09
C THR A 726 -4.78 32.17 15.35
N THR A 727 -5.21 30.93 15.10
CA THR A 727 -6.43 30.62 14.34
C THR A 727 -7.62 30.18 15.18
N ASP A 728 -7.41 29.57 16.35
CA ASP A 728 -8.51 29.05 17.16
C ASP A 728 -9.20 30.20 17.91
N VAL A 729 -10.54 30.14 18.01
CA VAL A 729 -11.34 31.15 18.75
C VAL A 729 -11.02 31.14 20.25
N VAL A 730 -10.55 30.00 20.76
CA VAL A 730 -10.04 29.84 22.11
C VAL A 730 -8.64 29.23 21.99
N GLU A 731 -7.62 30.08 22.16
CA GLU A 731 -6.22 29.67 22.12
C GLU A 731 -5.94 28.57 23.17
N PRO A 732 -5.25 27.48 22.80
CA PRO A 732 -4.79 26.47 23.77
C PRO A 732 -3.84 27.06 24.84
N GLU A 733 -3.90 26.56 26.07
CA GLU A 733 -3.11 27.11 27.20
C GLU A 733 -1.60 27.08 26.95
N PHE A 734 -1.11 26.06 26.22
CA PHE A 734 0.31 25.92 25.89
C PHE A 734 0.85 27.13 25.09
N CYS A 735 0.02 27.81 24.30
CA CYS A 735 0.39 29.01 23.54
C CYS A 735 0.81 30.17 24.46
N SER A 736 0.24 30.24 25.66
CA SER A 736 0.60 31.23 26.69
C SER A 736 1.72 30.74 27.64
N ASN A 737 2.07 29.46 27.57
CA ASN A 737 3.11 28.83 28.37
C ASN A 737 4.46 28.95 27.65
N GLU A 738 5.10 30.12 27.78
CA GLU A 738 6.31 30.49 27.03
C GLU A 738 7.39 29.38 26.95
N PRO A 739 7.76 28.66 28.04
CA PRO A 739 8.68 27.52 27.94
C PRO A 739 8.21 26.41 26.99
N VAL A 740 6.93 26.05 27.03
CA VAL A 740 6.36 24.98 26.18
C VAL A 740 6.20 25.46 24.75
N HIS A 741 5.62 26.64 24.54
CA HIS A 741 5.48 27.24 23.21
C HIS A 741 6.84 27.39 22.51
N SER A 742 7.86 27.92 23.21
CA SER A 742 9.22 28.03 22.69
C SER A 742 9.85 26.66 22.42
N ASN A 743 9.51 25.61 23.19
CA ASN A 743 10.01 24.27 22.93
C ASN A 743 9.38 23.65 21.67
N VAL A 744 8.06 23.79 21.48
CA VAL A 744 7.33 23.31 20.30
C VAL A 744 7.77 24.05 19.03
N LEU A 745 7.91 25.37 19.09
CA LEU A 745 8.44 26.18 17.98
C LEU A 745 9.90 25.82 17.67
N GLY A 746 10.69 25.53 18.70
CA GLY A 746 12.05 25.01 18.53
C GLY A 746 12.07 23.62 17.88
N ALA A 747 11.16 22.72 18.24
CA ALA A 747 11.05 21.39 17.64
C ALA A 747 10.65 21.47 16.16
N TYR A 748 9.73 22.36 15.82
CA TYR A 748 9.37 22.64 14.44
C TYR A 748 10.57 23.09 13.61
N ASN A 749 11.36 24.04 14.13
CA ASN A 749 12.51 24.59 13.41
C ASN A 749 13.72 23.64 13.36
N ASP A 750 14.04 22.96 14.46
CA ASP A 750 15.14 21.97 14.51
C ASP A 750 14.85 20.78 13.56
N LEU A 751 13.58 20.36 13.46
CA LEU A 751 13.14 19.35 12.49
C LEU A 751 13.23 19.87 11.05
N TRP A 752 12.75 21.08 10.76
CA TRP A 752 12.80 21.64 9.40
C TRP A 752 14.22 21.93 8.92
N ASP A 753 15.10 22.46 9.76
CA ASP A 753 16.51 22.67 9.42
C ASP A 753 17.18 21.32 9.06
N ASN A 754 16.76 20.22 9.70
CA ASN A 754 17.25 18.88 9.41
C ASN A 754 16.64 18.27 8.12
N ILE A 755 15.34 18.46 7.89
CA ILE A 755 14.64 18.10 6.63
C ILE A 755 15.28 18.84 5.44
N GLU A 756 15.50 20.15 5.57
CA GLU A 756 16.18 20.98 4.56
C GLU A 756 17.63 20.51 4.31
N ALA A 757 18.37 20.16 5.36
CA ALA A 757 19.73 19.60 5.23
C ALA A 757 19.77 18.23 4.52
N ASN A 758 18.70 17.44 4.64
CA ASN A 758 18.56 16.11 4.03
C ASN A 758 17.66 16.10 2.78
N ALA A 759 17.41 17.26 2.16
CA ALA A 759 16.43 17.44 1.08
C ALA A 759 16.60 16.50 -0.13
N ALA A 760 17.83 16.04 -0.42
CA ALA A 760 18.12 15.09 -1.49
C ALA A 760 17.50 13.70 -1.27
N ASN A 761 17.26 13.33 -0.01
CA ASN A 761 16.86 11.98 0.40
C ASN A 761 15.35 11.84 0.65
N LEU A 762 14.62 12.97 0.76
CA LEU A 762 13.20 13.00 1.17
C LEU A 762 12.26 12.24 0.23
N ASN A 763 12.66 12.01 -1.02
CA ASN A 763 11.85 11.33 -2.02
C ASN A 763 11.91 9.80 -1.90
N SER A 764 12.83 9.27 -1.09
CA SER A 764 12.89 7.85 -0.76
C SER A 764 11.76 7.47 0.21
N GLU A 765 11.31 6.22 0.13
CA GLU A 765 10.37 5.60 1.09
C GLU A 765 10.91 5.66 2.53
N VAL A 766 12.06 5.01 2.71
CA VAL A 766 12.72 4.77 3.99
C VAL A 766 14.22 4.77 3.76
N TRP A 767 14.97 5.31 4.72
CA TRP A 767 16.43 5.19 4.73
C TRP A 767 16.94 4.89 6.12
N SER A 768 18.21 4.50 6.17
CA SER A 768 18.91 4.17 7.40
C SER A 768 20.18 5.01 7.50
N TRP A 769 21.05 4.62 8.42
CA TRP A 769 22.30 5.27 8.70
C TRP A 769 23.40 4.26 9.02
N ILE A 770 24.62 4.67 8.72
CA ILE A 770 25.84 4.12 9.29
C ILE A 770 26.50 5.19 10.17
N TYR A 771 27.15 4.78 11.26
CA TYR A 771 27.91 5.71 12.09
C TYR A 771 29.40 5.66 11.70
N ARG A 772 29.93 6.78 11.21
CA ARG A 772 31.32 6.88 10.71
C ARG A 772 31.85 8.30 10.90
N ASP A 773 33.15 8.42 11.15
CA ASP A 773 33.87 9.70 11.31
C ASP A 773 33.31 10.62 12.42
N GLY A 774 32.58 10.04 13.38
CA GLY A 774 31.95 10.74 14.50
C GLY A 774 30.50 11.18 14.26
N ASP A 775 29.91 10.86 13.10
CA ASP A 775 28.56 11.29 12.75
C ASP A 775 27.72 10.17 12.11
N PHE A 776 26.40 10.36 12.06
CA PHE A 776 25.49 9.54 11.28
C PHE A 776 25.58 9.93 9.81
N GLN A 777 25.69 8.96 8.92
CA GLN A 777 25.75 9.16 7.46
C GLN A 777 24.63 8.35 6.81
N PHE A 778 24.00 8.91 5.77
CA PHE A 778 22.87 8.32 5.07
C PHE A 778 23.29 6.98 4.43
N GLU A 779 22.42 5.97 4.54
CA GLU A 779 22.57 4.68 3.86
C GLU A 779 21.19 4.20 3.39
N PRO A 780 21.00 3.82 2.11
CA PRO A 780 19.77 3.17 1.66
C PRO A 780 19.49 1.90 2.46
N LEU A 781 18.24 1.67 2.86
CA LEU A 781 17.91 0.50 3.69
C LEU A 781 18.29 -0.83 2.99
N GLY A 782 18.09 -0.92 1.67
CA GLY A 782 18.45 -2.09 0.87
C GLY A 782 19.95 -2.33 0.67
N ALA A 783 20.81 -1.35 1.01
CA ALA A 783 22.26 -1.51 1.01
C ALA A 783 22.78 -2.19 2.29
N LEU A 784 22.01 -2.15 3.38
CA LEU A 784 22.33 -2.85 4.62
C LEU A 784 22.01 -4.35 4.51
N PRO A 785 22.77 -5.23 5.20
CA PRO A 785 22.38 -6.63 5.34
C PRO A 785 21.02 -6.70 6.06
N PRO A 786 20.11 -7.62 5.71
CA PRO A 786 18.82 -7.72 6.37
C PRO A 786 18.96 -8.12 7.85
N PRO A 787 17.92 -7.90 8.68
CA PRO A 787 17.85 -8.44 10.04
C PRO A 787 18.02 -9.97 10.03
N ALA A 788 18.55 -10.53 11.11
CA ALA A 788 18.83 -11.97 11.20
C ALA A 788 17.55 -12.80 10.95
N GLY A 789 17.63 -13.78 10.04
CA GLY A 789 16.49 -14.60 9.64
C GLY A 789 15.50 -13.92 8.69
N GLN A 790 15.83 -12.74 8.16
CA GLN A 790 15.06 -12.04 7.13
C GLN A 790 15.85 -11.94 5.83
N ASN A 791 15.12 -11.70 4.73
CA ASN A 791 15.70 -11.48 3.42
C ASN A 791 15.90 -9.97 3.17
N PRO A 792 16.80 -9.59 2.25
CA PRO A 792 16.99 -8.20 1.86
C PRO A 792 15.70 -7.59 1.33
N THR A 793 15.44 -6.33 1.67
CA THR A 793 14.29 -5.57 1.17
C THR A 793 14.81 -4.38 0.37
N GLU A 794 14.45 -4.32 -0.91
CA GLU A 794 14.75 -3.19 -1.79
C GLU A 794 13.88 -1.98 -1.40
N SER A 795 14.48 -0.84 -1.10
CA SER A 795 13.75 0.42 -0.89
C SER A 795 13.10 0.86 -2.20
N ASN A 796 11.85 1.32 -2.17
CA ASN A 796 11.24 1.92 -3.36
C ASN A 796 11.88 3.28 -3.65
N ILE A 797 12.28 3.45 -4.91
CA ILE A 797 12.75 4.75 -5.41
C ILE A 797 11.68 5.84 -5.27
N ARG A 798 10.39 5.48 -5.33
CA ARG A 798 9.24 6.36 -5.09
C ARG A 798 8.09 5.58 -4.46
N GLN A 799 7.46 6.17 -3.46
CA GLN A 799 6.13 5.81 -2.97
C GLN A 799 5.26 7.05 -2.88
N LEU A 800 3.95 6.89 -2.92
CA LEU A 800 3.02 8.00 -2.93
C LEU A 800 3.18 8.89 -1.70
N TRP A 801 3.33 8.30 -0.51
CA TRP A 801 3.55 9.07 0.72
C TRP A 801 4.96 9.70 0.82
N SER A 802 5.94 9.30 0.00
CA SER A 802 7.25 9.97 -0.07
C SER A 802 7.23 11.23 -0.94
N LEU A 803 6.17 11.41 -1.73
CA LEU A 803 5.91 12.62 -2.50
C LEU A 803 5.20 13.71 -1.68
N THR A 804 4.87 13.46 -0.41
CA THR A 804 4.15 14.42 0.46
C THR A 804 4.87 15.76 0.64
N PHE A 805 6.20 15.79 0.53
CA PHE A 805 7.01 17.02 0.54
C PHE A 805 6.85 17.93 -0.69
N ILE A 806 6.08 17.54 -1.73
CA ILE A 806 5.63 18.51 -2.74
C ILE A 806 4.69 19.53 -2.08
N ALA A 807 3.79 19.06 -1.20
CA ALA A 807 2.76 19.85 -0.54
C ALA A 807 3.17 20.36 0.86
N VAL A 808 3.84 19.51 1.65
CA VAL A 808 4.29 19.83 2.99
C VAL A 808 5.59 20.65 2.90
N GLN A 809 5.49 21.94 3.21
CA GLN A 809 6.59 22.91 3.16
C GLN A 809 6.65 23.73 4.45
N ARG A 810 7.83 24.27 4.77
CA ARG A 810 8.04 25.11 5.97
C ARG A 810 7.27 26.43 5.87
N ASP A 811 6.37 26.65 6.82
CA ASP A 811 5.70 27.93 7.04
C ASP A 811 6.73 28.98 7.48
N GLN A 812 6.99 29.94 6.60
CA GLN A 812 7.99 30.99 6.83
C GLN A 812 7.59 31.96 7.96
N ASN A 813 6.34 31.92 8.44
CA ASN A 813 5.90 32.71 9.60
C ASN A 813 6.30 32.06 10.94
N LEU A 814 6.70 30.79 10.93
CA LEU A 814 7.14 30.02 12.10
C LEU A 814 8.67 29.86 12.17
N ARG A 815 9.44 30.56 11.33
CA ARG A 815 10.90 30.49 11.24
C ARG A 815 11.63 31.41 12.22
#